data_AF-A0A523N311-F1
#
_entry.id   AF-A0A523N311-F1
#
_cell.length_a   1.000
_cell.length_b   1.000
_cell.length_c   1.000
_cell.angle_alpha   90.00
_cell.angle_beta   90.00
_cell.angle_gamma   90.00
#
_symmetry.space_group_name_H-M   'P 1'
#
loop_
_entity.id
_entity.type
_entity.pdbx_description
1 polymer ?
#
loop_
_entity_poly.entity_id
_entity_poly.type
_entity_poly.pdbx_seq_one_letter_code
_entity_poly.pdbx_strand_id
1 'polypeptide(L)'
;MRLKEILQAILSQPPRIVVQKGLRLISRQWQLNVARKLDFFRPTYSRNFSQTAAPLGTFFKSPSLDALTANSEKILSLADLYLNHTFDLLGSGWVQVRHGMKCRGLEGYRYTMGSPHPEDPQGSRLNQVINASNKSWSKKIWRLIPHGYIPIDWQLDFKSGYRWQEKKSFSSCLPAPLPGVDIKVPWELARMQHLPQLAWAYGLASRGIEGAQPPETYSNEFKNQILDFIATNPPRFGVNWHCPMDVGIRAANWLTAYDLFKSQGASFDSKFDQVFKNSIDDHGRYIIQNLEWNPVLRSNHYLADIVGLLFISAYLPRSPEIDTWLAFSVQEFIQAVAEQFLPDGSNFEASTCYHRLSSEMALYGTALILGLPESKREAFQYHQPISLFPGPKLPKAPLPLFPVPGLGQTSPLPPAHFERLERMAKFTRAIMKPNGQAVQIGDNDSGRFLKIAPEYHKGGLSEIRALYQNLNGYQGYESLTHYWIEDHLNHSHLVEAMDCLFGKRTDSSKPIGLEAQIILNLAGGKPLAPSNAIVLASGKDEYLFSDDYAWDEGKRKLDEISPEKCNTYEIPAHGQSLKSGIEYICFPDFGLYLIVSKRMFLSIRCGGVGQNGNGGHAHNDALSIELQIDCINRITDPGSYLYTPLPEIRNAYRSVKAHFAPRMERKEPNPIDHNLFQLKDQAQAQCLYFGDKGFIGMHRGYGSPVYRLIQVEADGLMIKDGTAGPEKLVTLDPLNPTNGLSFSSGYGVLLK
;
A
#
# COMPACT_ATOMS: atom_id res chain seq x y z
N MET A 1 -20.99 -9.03 -9.52
CA MET A 1 -21.67 -10.28 -9.94
C MET A 1 -22.07 -10.14 -11.40
N ARG A 2 -21.79 -11.15 -12.23
CA ARG A 2 -22.45 -11.23 -13.55
C ARG A 2 -23.93 -11.42 -13.27
N LEU A 3 -24.82 -10.73 -13.99
CA LEU A 3 -26.29 -10.78 -13.77
C LEU A 3 -26.81 -12.23 -13.63
N LYS A 4 -26.18 -13.15 -14.39
CA LYS A 4 -26.46 -14.60 -14.40
C LYS A 4 -26.20 -15.31 -13.06
N GLU A 5 -25.17 -14.94 -12.32
CA GLU A 5 -24.82 -15.52 -11.01
C GLU A 5 -25.76 -15.02 -9.90
N ILE A 6 -26.15 -13.73 -9.96
CA ILE A 6 -27.21 -13.17 -9.09
C ILE A 6 -28.49 -13.94 -9.32
N LEU A 7 -28.88 -14.08 -10.59
CA LEU A 7 -30.10 -14.78 -10.97
C LEU A 7 -30.06 -16.23 -10.53
N GLN A 8 -28.95 -16.96 -10.74
CA GLN A 8 -28.81 -18.33 -10.24
C GLN A 8 -28.84 -18.42 -8.71
N ALA A 9 -28.18 -17.52 -7.98
CA ALA A 9 -28.18 -17.50 -6.52
C ALA A 9 -29.53 -17.08 -5.91
N ILE A 10 -30.31 -16.26 -6.63
CA ILE A 10 -31.69 -15.90 -6.30
C ILE A 10 -32.61 -17.09 -6.58
N LEU A 11 -32.49 -17.71 -7.75
CA LEU A 11 -33.33 -18.83 -8.18
C LEU A 11 -33.04 -20.13 -7.40
N SER A 12 -31.84 -20.28 -6.82
CA SER A 12 -31.48 -21.43 -5.98
C SER A 12 -31.98 -21.32 -4.53
N GLN A 13 -32.60 -20.20 -4.15
CA GLN A 13 -33.12 -19.98 -2.81
C GLN A 13 -34.66 -19.98 -2.81
N PRO A 14 -35.30 -20.45 -1.71
CA PRO A 14 -36.74 -20.34 -1.58
C PRO A 14 -37.20 -18.88 -1.77
N PRO A 15 -38.27 -18.59 -2.52
CA PRO A 15 -38.73 -17.22 -2.80
C PRO A 15 -38.89 -16.36 -1.54
N ARG A 16 -39.34 -16.96 -0.42
CA ARG A 16 -39.44 -16.29 0.88
C ARG A 16 -38.09 -15.73 1.39
N ILE A 17 -36.99 -16.44 1.16
CA ILE A 17 -35.65 -16.04 1.61
C ILE A 17 -35.13 -14.90 0.73
N VAL A 18 -35.39 -14.97 -0.59
CA VAL A 18 -35.06 -13.91 -1.53
C VAL A 18 -35.77 -12.61 -1.15
N VAL A 19 -37.09 -12.68 -0.90
CA VAL A 19 -37.89 -11.53 -0.47
C VAL A 19 -37.38 -10.97 0.86
N GLN A 20 -37.11 -11.82 1.86
CA GLN A 20 -36.55 -11.37 3.14
C GLN A 20 -35.19 -10.68 2.98
N LYS A 21 -34.30 -11.22 2.15
CA LYS A 21 -33.00 -10.59 1.84
C LYS A 21 -33.21 -9.25 1.13
N GLY A 22 -34.10 -9.19 0.15
CA GLY A 22 -34.45 -7.95 -0.56
C GLY A 22 -34.99 -6.87 0.39
N LEU A 23 -35.92 -7.22 1.28
CA LEU A 23 -36.46 -6.29 2.29
C LEU A 23 -35.38 -5.82 3.27
N ARG A 24 -34.45 -6.69 3.68
CA ARG A 24 -33.31 -6.28 4.54
C ARG A 24 -32.37 -5.32 3.82
N LEU A 25 -32.09 -5.53 2.53
CA LEU A 25 -31.28 -4.61 1.72
C LEU A 25 -31.93 -3.23 1.64
N ILE A 26 -33.22 -3.17 1.31
CA ILE A 26 -34.00 -1.93 1.23
C ILE A 26 -34.03 -1.22 2.58
N SER A 27 -34.31 -1.96 3.66
CA SER A 27 -34.33 -1.43 5.03
C SER A 27 -32.98 -0.85 5.43
N ARG A 28 -31.87 -1.55 5.19
CA ARG A 28 -30.52 -1.03 5.47
C ARG A 28 -30.22 0.23 4.65
N GLN A 29 -30.52 0.22 3.35
CA GLN A 29 -30.26 1.40 2.51
C GLN A 29 -31.08 2.61 2.97
N TRP A 30 -32.33 2.38 3.37
CA TRP A 30 -33.17 3.42 3.94
C TRP A 30 -32.61 3.94 5.27
N GLN A 31 -32.20 3.06 6.18
CA GLN A 31 -31.55 3.44 7.46
C GLN A 31 -30.28 4.26 7.24
N LEU A 32 -29.41 3.86 6.31
CA LEU A 32 -28.21 4.62 5.96
C LEU A 32 -28.55 5.99 5.40
N ASN A 33 -29.55 6.09 4.52
CA ASN A 33 -30.01 7.37 3.99
C ASN A 33 -30.60 8.28 5.08
N VAL A 34 -31.36 7.71 6.02
CA VAL A 34 -31.88 8.44 7.18
C VAL A 34 -30.74 8.91 8.08
N ALA A 35 -29.78 8.04 8.42
CA ALA A 35 -28.62 8.38 9.22
C ALA A 35 -27.80 9.52 8.60
N ARG A 36 -27.52 9.45 7.29
CA ARG A 36 -26.83 10.50 6.54
C ARG A 36 -27.58 11.83 6.53
N LYS A 37 -28.92 11.81 6.50
CA LYS A 37 -29.72 13.03 6.66
C LYS A 37 -29.63 13.57 8.09
N LEU A 38 -29.68 12.71 9.09
CA LEU A 38 -29.56 13.08 10.50
C LEU A 38 -28.21 13.69 10.84
N ASP A 39 -27.12 13.29 10.16
CA ASP A 39 -25.78 13.86 10.35
C ASP A 39 -25.72 15.39 10.14
N PHE A 40 -26.64 15.97 9.35
CA PHE A 40 -26.75 17.43 9.17
C PHE A 40 -27.46 18.15 10.32
N PHE A 41 -28.20 17.42 11.15
CA PHE A 41 -28.99 17.97 12.27
C PHE A 41 -28.45 17.57 13.64
N ARG A 42 -27.66 16.49 13.72
CA ARG A 42 -27.09 15.96 14.96
C ARG A 42 -25.56 15.93 14.88
N PRO A 43 -24.84 16.28 15.95
CA PRO A 43 -23.38 16.20 15.96
C PRO A 43 -22.91 14.78 15.64
N THR A 44 -21.88 14.67 14.82
CA THR A 44 -21.32 13.39 14.38
C THR A 44 -20.15 12.91 15.21
N TYR A 45 -19.59 13.79 16.04
CA TYR A 45 -18.60 13.47 17.07
C TYR A 45 -19.20 12.59 18.17
N SER A 46 -18.55 11.46 18.45
CA SER A 46 -18.96 10.53 19.49
C SER A 46 -18.78 11.12 20.89
N ARG A 47 -19.70 10.72 21.78
CA ARG A 47 -19.72 11.13 23.21
C ARG A 47 -19.46 9.97 24.16
N ASN A 48 -19.44 8.73 23.66
CA ASN A 48 -19.57 7.53 24.47
C ASN A 48 -18.35 7.27 25.36
N PHE A 49 -17.14 7.62 24.90
CA PHE A 49 -15.91 7.41 25.65
C PHE A 49 -15.62 8.46 26.73
N SER A 50 -16.49 9.46 26.91
CA SER A 50 -16.36 10.41 28.04
C SER A 50 -16.69 9.76 29.40
N GLN A 51 -17.12 8.50 29.42
CA GLN A 51 -17.56 7.80 30.64
C GLN A 51 -16.54 6.77 31.16
N THR A 52 -15.60 6.30 30.34
CA THR A 52 -14.58 5.34 30.78
C THR A 52 -13.29 6.07 31.12
N ALA A 53 -12.88 6.08 32.39
CA ALA A 53 -11.62 6.67 32.84
C ALA A 53 -10.35 5.92 32.36
N ALA A 54 -10.51 4.78 31.67
CA ALA A 54 -9.40 3.93 31.27
C ALA A 54 -8.50 4.58 30.18
N PRO A 55 -7.17 4.41 30.28
CA PRO A 55 -6.23 4.86 29.25
C PRO A 55 -6.36 4.01 27.96
N LEU A 56 -5.85 4.54 26.85
CA LEU A 56 -5.61 3.71 25.67
C LEU A 56 -4.55 2.65 25.99
N GLY A 57 -4.62 1.50 25.31
CA GLY A 57 -3.57 0.50 25.33
C GLY A 57 -2.25 1.02 24.80
N THR A 58 -1.16 0.37 25.18
CA THR A 58 0.21 0.65 24.74
C THR A 58 0.87 -0.69 24.40
N PHE A 59 1.41 -0.81 23.19
CA PHE A 59 1.94 -2.03 22.58
C PHE A 59 3.35 -1.84 22.03
N PHE A 60 3.70 -0.63 21.60
CA PHE A 60 5.01 -0.29 21.08
C PHE A 60 5.99 -0.03 22.23
N LYS A 61 7.25 -0.41 22.01
CA LYS A 61 8.36 -0.13 22.92
C LYS A 61 9.32 0.83 22.25
N SER A 62 9.98 1.66 23.06
CA SER A 62 11.07 2.49 22.55
C SER A 62 12.15 1.58 21.94
N PRO A 63 12.62 1.87 20.72
CA PRO A 63 13.79 1.20 20.16
C PRO A 63 15.05 1.56 20.97
N SER A 64 16.14 0.82 20.72
CA SER A 64 17.44 1.11 21.33
C SER A 64 17.97 2.48 20.90
N LEU A 65 18.79 3.10 21.75
CA LEU A 65 19.42 4.39 21.43
C LEU A 65 20.25 4.28 20.15
N ASP A 66 21.04 3.21 20.02
CA ASP A 66 21.90 2.98 18.86
C ASP A 66 21.13 2.91 17.54
N ALA A 67 19.92 2.35 17.56
CA ALA A 67 19.08 2.26 16.37
C ALA A 67 18.50 3.61 15.95
N LEU A 68 18.21 4.48 16.93
CA LEU A 68 17.75 5.85 16.67
C LEU A 68 18.90 6.75 16.22
N THR A 69 20.08 6.68 16.87
CA THR A 69 21.23 7.53 16.56
C THR A 69 21.83 7.21 15.20
N ALA A 70 21.76 5.97 14.73
CA ALA A 70 22.18 5.59 13.39
C ALA A 70 21.49 6.39 12.26
N ASN A 71 20.32 6.99 12.53
CA ASN A 71 19.53 7.77 11.58
C ASN A 71 19.24 9.19 12.06
N SER A 72 19.97 9.71 13.06
CA SER A 72 19.62 10.98 13.73
C SER A 72 19.55 12.17 12.78
N GLU A 73 20.53 12.34 11.88
CA GLU A 73 20.53 13.44 10.92
C GLU A 73 19.27 13.43 10.05
N LYS A 74 18.92 12.26 9.50
CA LYS A 74 17.73 12.07 8.66
C LYS A 74 16.45 12.36 9.45
N ILE A 75 16.32 11.76 10.63
CA ILE A 75 15.13 11.90 11.50
C ILE A 75 14.91 13.38 11.86
N LEU A 76 15.96 14.07 12.32
CA LEU A 76 15.86 15.47 12.76
C LEU A 76 15.59 16.40 11.57
N SER A 77 16.26 16.20 10.44
CA SER A 77 16.03 17.01 9.23
C SER A 77 14.60 16.87 8.69
N LEU A 78 14.05 15.66 8.68
CA LEU A 78 12.66 15.42 8.26
C LEU A 78 11.68 16.00 9.29
N ALA A 79 11.97 15.85 10.58
CA ALA A 79 11.14 16.41 11.64
C ALA A 79 11.02 17.93 11.52
N ASP A 80 12.10 18.65 11.22
CA ASP A 80 12.06 20.10 10.98
C ASP A 80 11.12 20.48 9.82
N LEU A 81 11.07 19.69 8.75
CA LEU A 81 10.12 19.91 7.65
C LEU A 81 8.67 19.70 8.12
N TYR A 82 8.41 18.64 8.89
CA TYR A 82 7.09 18.34 9.42
C TYR A 82 6.62 19.35 10.47
N LEU A 83 7.52 19.90 11.29
CA LEU A 83 7.24 21.01 12.21
C LEU A 83 6.77 22.28 11.46
N ASN A 84 7.20 22.44 10.20
CA ASN A 84 6.81 23.55 9.33
C ASN A 84 5.68 23.21 8.34
N HIS A 85 4.98 22.09 8.54
CA HIS A 85 3.92 21.57 7.65
C HIS A 85 4.36 21.43 6.20
N THR A 86 5.62 21.03 6.01
CA THR A 86 6.23 20.85 4.70
C THR A 86 6.31 19.37 4.38
N PHE A 87 5.71 18.98 3.24
CA PHE A 87 5.55 17.59 2.85
C PHE A 87 5.97 17.38 1.39
N ASP A 88 6.60 16.23 1.10
CA ASP A 88 6.74 15.71 -0.26
C ASP A 88 5.85 14.47 -0.38
N LEU A 89 4.70 14.62 -1.04
CA LEU A 89 3.75 13.53 -1.25
C LEU A 89 3.44 13.41 -2.72
N LEU A 90 3.46 12.17 -3.23
CA LEU A 90 3.06 11.84 -4.59
C LEU A 90 3.83 12.67 -5.64
N GLY A 91 5.14 12.88 -5.40
CA GLY A 91 6.02 13.67 -6.26
C GLY A 91 5.67 15.16 -6.34
N SER A 92 5.07 15.75 -5.31
CA SER A 92 4.82 17.19 -5.25
C SER A 92 6.12 18.01 -5.16
N GLY A 93 7.15 17.38 -4.61
CA GLY A 93 8.27 18.03 -3.99
C GLY A 93 7.92 18.60 -2.62
N TRP A 94 8.92 18.90 -1.81
CA TRP A 94 8.74 19.49 -0.48
C TRP A 94 7.99 20.83 -0.56
N VAL A 95 6.75 20.85 -0.07
CA VAL A 95 5.88 22.04 -0.12
C VAL A 95 5.20 22.27 1.22
N GLN A 96 5.21 23.52 1.68
CA GLN A 96 4.45 23.92 2.86
C GLN A 96 2.96 23.95 2.55
N VAL A 97 2.19 23.08 3.21
CA VAL A 97 0.74 22.96 3.01
C VAL A 97 0.00 23.84 4.01
N ARG A 98 -0.62 24.90 3.50
CA ARG A 98 -1.40 25.85 4.29
C ARG A 98 -2.51 26.49 3.46
N HIS A 99 -3.49 27.08 4.13
CA HIS A 99 -4.53 27.82 3.44
C HIS A 99 -3.98 29.00 2.63
N GLY A 100 -4.51 29.18 1.43
CA GLY A 100 -4.11 30.29 0.55
C GLY A 100 -2.75 30.11 -0.14
N MET A 101 -2.09 28.96 0.00
CA MET A 101 -0.84 28.67 -0.70
C MET A 101 -1.02 28.70 -2.23
N LYS A 102 0.07 29.03 -2.93
CA LYS A 102 0.11 28.94 -4.40
C LYS A 102 0.46 27.52 -4.82
N CYS A 103 -0.47 26.84 -5.48
CA CYS A 103 -0.22 25.51 -6.06
C CYS A 103 0.43 25.64 -7.45
N ARG A 104 1.35 24.73 -7.80
CA ARG A 104 2.08 24.72 -9.08
C ARG A 104 1.21 24.30 -10.27
N GLY A 105 0.19 23.48 -10.01
CA GLY A 105 -0.54 22.74 -11.04
C GLY A 105 0.07 21.36 -11.27
N LEU A 106 -0.68 20.48 -11.92
CA LEU A 106 -0.29 19.13 -12.33
C LEU A 106 -0.49 18.99 -13.85
N GLU A 107 0.57 18.73 -14.60
CA GLU A 107 0.51 18.52 -16.06
C GLU A 107 -0.31 19.60 -16.81
N GLY A 108 -0.09 20.87 -16.44
CA GLY A 108 -0.78 22.03 -17.00
C GLY A 108 -2.14 22.37 -16.38
N TYR A 109 -2.72 21.48 -15.55
CA TYR A 109 -3.96 21.75 -14.83
C TYR A 109 -3.70 22.50 -13.52
N ARG A 110 -4.28 23.68 -13.38
CA ARG A 110 -4.16 24.52 -12.19
C ARG A 110 -5.48 25.16 -11.83
N TYR A 111 -5.88 25.01 -10.58
CA TYR A 111 -7.11 25.55 -10.02
C TYR A 111 -6.80 26.63 -9.00
N THR A 112 -7.58 27.70 -9.04
CA THR A 112 -7.50 28.77 -8.05
C THR A 112 -8.24 28.37 -6.80
N MET A 113 -7.54 28.46 -5.68
CA MET A 113 -8.15 28.44 -4.36
C MET A 113 -9.20 29.55 -4.24
N GLY A 114 -10.26 29.31 -3.46
CA GLY A 114 -11.02 30.42 -2.88
C GLY A 114 -10.09 31.33 -2.07
N SER A 115 -10.42 32.62 -1.96
CA SER A 115 -9.55 33.65 -1.37
C SER A 115 -8.86 33.20 -0.08
N PRO A 116 -7.54 33.48 0.10
CA PRO A 116 -6.84 33.23 1.34
C PRO A 116 -7.59 33.85 2.52
N HIS A 117 -7.75 33.09 3.60
CA HIS A 117 -8.43 33.59 4.80
C HIS A 117 -7.40 33.89 5.89
N PRO A 118 -7.50 35.05 6.57
CA PRO A 118 -6.55 35.46 7.62
C PRO A 118 -6.60 34.52 8.83
N GLU A 119 -5.59 34.65 9.71
CA GLU A 119 -5.48 33.90 10.97
C GLU A 119 -6.77 33.96 11.80
N ASP A 120 -7.17 32.82 12.36
CA ASP A 120 -8.44 32.68 13.08
C ASP A 120 -8.29 31.94 14.43
N PRO A 121 -7.65 32.59 15.43
CA PRO A 121 -7.43 31.99 16.74
C PRO A 121 -8.73 31.65 17.50
N GLN A 122 -9.87 32.27 17.17
CA GLN A 122 -11.15 32.00 17.84
C GLN A 122 -12.02 30.94 17.14
N GLY A 123 -11.57 30.38 16.02
CA GLY A 123 -12.36 29.44 15.22
C GLY A 123 -13.61 30.09 14.60
N SER A 124 -13.59 31.42 14.37
CA SER A 124 -14.65 32.16 13.68
C SER A 124 -14.88 31.67 12.25
N ARG A 125 -13.84 31.22 11.55
CA ARG A 125 -13.85 30.57 10.23
C ARG A 125 -14.61 29.26 10.24
N LEU A 126 -14.55 28.49 11.32
CA LEU A 126 -15.34 27.26 11.46
C LEU A 126 -16.84 27.53 11.33
N ASN A 127 -17.30 28.79 11.51
CA ASN A 127 -18.69 29.17 11.21
C ASN A 127 -19.08 29.02 9.73
N GLN A 128 -18.13 29.20 8.82
CA GLN A 128 -18.36 29.28 7.38
C GLN A 128 -18.09 27.93 6.69
N VAL A 129 -17.11 27.18 7.19
CA VAL A 129 -16.63 25.95 6.54
C VAL A 129 -17.19 24.67 7.15
N ILE A 130 -17.56 24.67 8.45
CA ILE A 130 -18.13 23.49 9.13
C ILE A 130 -19.67 23.55 9.11
N ASN A 131 -20.28 22.39 8.88
CA ASN A 131 -21.73 22.23 8.91
C ASN A 131 -22.32 22.58 10.31
N ALA A 132 -23.60 22.95 10.33
CA ALA A 132 -24.23 23.49 11.55
C ALA A 132 -24.23 22.51 12.72
N SER A 133 -24.43 21.20 12.47
CA SER A 133 -24.50 20.18 13.53
C SER A 133 -23.17 19.94 14.25
N ASN A 134 -22.04 20.16 13.57
CA ASN A 134 -20.71 19.88 14.12
C ASN A 134 -19.95 21.12 14.61
N LYS A 135 -20.35 22.31 14.16
CA LYS A 135 -19.69 23.59 14.43
C LYS A 135 -19.32 23.84 15.90
N SER A 136 -20.23 23.54 16.84
CA SER A 136 -19.98 23.76 18.27
C SER A 136 -18.84 22.89 18.81
N TRP A 137 -18.78 21.63 18.36
CA TRP A 137 -17.74 20.69 18.75
C TRP A 137 -16.40 21.04 18.11
N SER A 138 -16.39 21.29 16.80
CA SER A 138 -15.19 21.75 16.08
C SER A 138 -14.54 22.95 16.77
N LYS A 139 -15.33 23.96 17.18
CA LYS A 139 -14.81 25.13 17.92
C LYS A 139 -14.26 24.80 19.30
N LYS A 140 -14.87 23.87 20.03
CA LYS A 140 -14.35 23.45 21.34
C LYS A 140 -12.99 22.78 21.20
N ILE A 141 -12.82 21.94 20.18
CA ILE A 141 -11.57 21.24 19.88
C ILE A 141 -10.52 22.24 19.39
N TRP A 142 -10.88 23.15 18.49
CA TRP A 142 -10.00 24.21 17.98
C TRP A 142 -9.37 25.05 19.08
N ARG A 143 -10.13 25.39 20.13
CA ARG A 143 -9.64 26.17 21.29
C ARG A 143 -8.58 25.46 22.13
N LEU A 144 -8.31 24.17 21.88
CA LEU A 144 -7.22 23.44 22.52
C LEU A 144 -5.89 23.64 21.80
N ILE A 145 -5.91 24.17 20.56
CA ILE A 145 -4.73 24.46 19.75
C ILE A 145 -4.15 25.81 20.23
N PRO A 146 -2.83 25.90 20.46
CA PRO A 146 -2.20 27.15 20.90
C PRO A 146 -2.26 28.24 19.83
N HIS A 147 -2.17 29.50 20.27
CA HIS A 147 -2.02 30.65 19.37
C HIS A 147 -0.71 30.56 18.58
N GLY A 148 -0.74 30.98 17.31
CA GLY A 148 0.41 30.92 16.40
C GLY A 148 0.56 29.62 15.60
N TYR A 149 -0.26 28.60 15.86
CA TYR A 149 -0.32 27.42 15.01
C TYR A 149 -0.87 27.78 13.61
N ILE A 150 -0.17 27.35 12.56
CA ILE A 150 -0.58 27.54 11.17
C ILE A 150 -1.44 26.34 10.75
N PRO A 151 -2.72 26.48 10.38
CA PRO A 151 -3.54 25.32 10.04
C PRO A 151 -3.18 24.69 8.70
N ILE A 152 -3.19 23.36 8.68
CA ILE A 152 -3.00 22.56 7.46
C ILE A 152 -4.31 22.54 6.68
N ASP A 153 -4.25 22.76 5.36
CA ASP A 153 -5.44 22.64 4.52
C ASP A 153 -5.71 21.17 4.13
N TRP A 154 -6.34 20.43 5.02
CA TRP A 154 -6.64 19.00 4.83
C TRP A 154 -7.56 18.67 3.64
N GLN A 155 -8.22 19.68 3.04
CA GLN A 155 -9.10 19.47 1.88
C GLN A 155 -8.43 19.83 0.56
N LEU A 156 -7.13 20.13 0.55
CA LEU A 156 -6.45 20.65 -0.62
C LEU A 156 -5.69 19.54 -1.35
N ASP A 157 -5.98 19.39 -2.64
CA ASP A 157 -4.99 18.84 -3.57
C ASP A 157 -3.98 19.96 -3.86
N PHE A 158 -2.87 19.97 -3.11
CA PHE A 158 -1.86 21.03 -3.20
C PHE A 158 -0.96 20.91 -4.46
N LYS A 159 -1.18 19.89 -5.30
CA LYS A 159 -0.59 19.81 -6.63
C LYS A 159 -1.42 20.64 -7.60
N SER A 160 -2.70 20.31 -7.78
CA SER A 160 -3.58 20.98 -8.74
C SER A 160 -4.13 22.32 -8.24
N GLY A 161 -4.29 22.49 -6.93
CA GLY A 161 -4.98 23.62 -6.29
C GLY A 161 -6.49 23.45 -6.13
N TYR A 162 -7.04 22.28 -6.46
CA TYR A 162 -8.44 21.99 -6.22
C TYR A 162 -8.70 21.70 -4.73
N ARG A 163 -9.83 22.19 -4.22
CA ARG A 163 -10.17 22.07 -2.80
C ARG A 163 -11.58 21.54 -2.59
N TRP A 164 -11.71 20.46 -1.82
CA TRP A 164 -13.02 19.94 -1.42
C TRP A 164 -13.63 20.79 -0.28
N GLN A 165 -14.95 20.62 -0.07
CA GLN A 165 -15.68 21.32 0.99
C GLN A 165 -15.89 20.39 2.19
N GLU A 166 -15.44 20.81 3.36
CA GLU A 166 -15.56 20.08 4.64
C GLU A 166 -17.01 19.86 5.04
N LYS A 167 -17.89 20.82 4.77
CA LYS A 167 -19.32 20.73 5.13
C LYS A 167 -20.12 19.72 4.29
N LYS A 168 -19.56 19.20 3.19
CA LYS A 168 -20.25 18.20 2.35
C LYS A 168 -20.17 16.82 3.00
N SER A 169 -21.22 16.02 2.84
CA SER A 169 -21.18 14.62 3.26
C SER A 169 -20.04 13.92 2.52
N PHE A 170 -19.30 13.06 3.22
CA PHE A 170 -18.19 12.30 2.65
C PHE A 170 -18.57 11.56 1.34
N SER A 171 -19.79 11.02 1.30
CA SER A 171 -20.33 10.27 0.16
C SER A 171 -20.58 11.13 -1.09
N SER A 172 -20.54 12.46 -0.97
CA SER A 172 -20.72 13.41 -2.07
C SER A 172 -19.41 14.05 -2.56
N CYS A 173 -18.28 13.72 -1.93
CA CYS A 173 -16.97 14.14 -2.40
C CYS A 173 -16.57 13.26 -3.60
N LEU A 174 -16.54 13.85 -4.80
CA LEU A 174 -16.13 13.13 -6.01
C LEU A 174 -14.60 12.94 -6.02
N PRO A 175 -14.09 11.72 -6.33
CA PRO A 175 -12.65 11.44 -6.46
C PRO A 175 -11.91 12.23 -7.54
N ALA A 176 -12.46 12.31 -8.74
CA ALA A 176 -11.84 13.01 -9.87
C ALA A 176 -12.85 14.00 -10.48
N PRO A 177 -13.11 15.13 -9.82
CA PRO A 177 -14.13 16.08 -10.26
C PRO A 177 -13.73 16.85 -11.52
N LEU A 178 -12.43 17.03 -11.77
CA LEU A 178 -11.84 17.77 -12.89
C LEU A 178 -10.50 17.13 -13.30
N PRO A 179 -10.02 17.34 -14.53
CA PRO A 179 -8.70 16.86 -14.97
C PRO A 179 -7.55 17.33 -14.07
N GLY A 180 -6.53 16.49 -13.86
CA GLY A 180 -5.39 16.81 -13.00
C GLY A 180 -5.70 16.90 -11.50
N VAL A 181 -6.97 16.79 -11.07
CA VAL A 181 -7.32 16.73 -9.65
C VAL A 181 -7.11 15.33 -9.11
N ASP A 182 -6.36 15.23 -8.02
CA ASP A 182 -6.04 13.96 -7.38
C ASP A 182 -6.53 13.91 -5.94
N ILE A 183 -7.56 13.10 -5.68
CA ILE A 183 -8.06 12.87 -4.33
C ILE A 183 -7.04 12.17 -3.42
N LYS A 184 -6.06 11.47 -3.98
CA LYS A 184 -5.00 10.84 -3.18
C LYS A 184 -4.17 11.88 -2.44
N VAL A 185 -4.02 13.10 -2.95
CA VAL A 185 -3.20 14.14 -2.31
C VAL A 185 -3.70 14.48 -0.90
N PRO A 186 -4.97 14.89 -0.69
CA PRO A 186 -5.47 15.11 0.67
C PRO A 186 -5.55 13.81 1.49
N TRP A 187 -5.80 12.65 0.87
CA TRP A 187 -5.84 11.37 1.58
C TRP A 187 -4.48 10.96 2.16
N GLU A 188 -3.41 10.98 1.36
CA GLU A 188 -2.05 10.66 1.81
C GLU A 188 -1.58 11.62 2.91
N LEU A 189 -1.90 12.91 2.78
CA LEU A 189 -1.64 13.90 3.82
C LEU A 189 -2.40 13.55 5.11
N ALA A 190 -3.69 13.23 5.00
CA ALA A 190 -4.55 12.86 6.12
C ALA A 190 -4.17 11.53 6.78
N ARG A 191 -3.48 10.61 6.10
CA ARG A 191 -2.93 9.39 6.73
C ARG A 191 -1.90 9.73 7.81
N MET A 192 -1.28 10.91 7.75
CA MET A 192 -0.32 11.43 8.73
C MET A 192 0.82 10.46 9.04
N GLN A 193 1.38 9.83 8.00
CA GLN A 193 2.43 8.82 8.13
C GLN A 193 3.77 9.40 8.60
N HIS A 194 3.89 10.72 8.67
CA HIS A 194 5.06 11.42 9.22
C HIS A 194 5.08 11.48 10.75
N LEU A 195 3.96 11.25 11.44
CA LEU A 195 3.90 11.38 12.91
C LEU A 195 4.84 10.42 13.67
N PRO A 196 5.05 9.15 13.24
CA PRO A 196 6.07 8.29 13.85
C PRO A 196 7.49 8.88 13.79
N GLN A 197 7.85 9.62 12.74
CA GLN A 197 9.16 10.30 12.63
C GLN A 197 9.29 11.42 13.67
N LEU A 198 8.21 12.17 13.95
CA LEU A 198 8.20 13.15 15.05
C LEU A 198 8.40 12.48 16.41
N ALA A 199 7.84 11.28 16.61
CA ALA A 199 8.08 10.51 17.83
C ALA A 199 9.55 10.06 17.95
N TRP A 200 10.23 9.76 16.85
CA TRP A 200 11.67 9.49 16.85
C TRP A 200 12.50 10.73 17.17
N ALA A 201 12.16 11.88 16.60
CA ALA A 201 12.82 13.15 16.93
C ALA A 201 12.64 13.52 18.41
N TYR A 202 11.45 13.31 18.98
CA TYR A 202 11.20 13.41 20.42
C TYR A 202 12.11 12.50 21.24
N GLY A 203 12.27 11.25 20.79
CA GLY A 203 13.15 10.26 21.40
C GLY A 203 14.63 10.66 21.42
N LEU A 204 15.11 11.25 20.33
CA LEU A 204 16.47 11.77 20.20
C LEU A 204 16.65 12.99 21.11
N ALA A 205 15.71 13.93 21.07
CA ALA A 205 15.72 15.14 21.90
C ALA A 205 15.70 14.81 23.40
N SER A 206 14.84 13.87 23.83
CA SER A 206 14.72 13.46 25.23
C SER A 206 16.01 12.83 25.78
N ARG A 207 16.92 12.41 24.90
CA ARG A 207 18.21 11.81 25.24
C ARG A 207 19.38 12.77 25.00
N GLY A 208 19.09 14.05 24.73
CA GLY A 208 20.11 15.10 24.59
C GLY A 208 20.96 15.01 23.32
N ILE A 209 20.44 14.41 22.24
CA ILE A 209 21.15 14.37 20.96
C ILE A 209 21.23 15.77 20.35
N GLU A 210 22.43 16.17 19.93
CA GLU A 210 22.70 17.48 19.33
C GLU A 210 21.88 17.70 18.04
N GLY A 211 21.49 18.96 17.80
CA GLY A 211 20.69 19.36 16.63
C GLY A 211 19.18 19.15 16.79
N ALA A 212 18.72 18.48 17.85
CA ALA A 212 17.30 18.32 18.11
C ALA A 212 16.69 19.56 18.78
N GLN A 213 15.47 19.94 18.35
CA GLN A 213 14.61 20.88 19.07
C GLN A 213 14.22 20.34 20.46
N PRO A 214 13.75 21.19 21.41
CA PRO A 214 13.24 20.72 22.70
C PRO A 214 12.18 19.62 22.53
N PRO A 215 12.19 18.54 23.33
CA PRO A 215 11.26 17.41 23.17
C PRO A 215 9.80 17.82 23.02
N GLU A 216 9.35 18.79 23.83
CA GLU A 216 7.99 19.30 23.85
C GLU A 216 7.57 19.91 22.51
N THR A 217 8.50 20.36 21.68
CA THR A 217 8.23 20.87 20.33
C THR A 217 7.56 19.80 19.48
N TYR A 218 8.11 18.58 19.47
CA TYR A 218 7.59 17.48 18.66
C TYR A 218 6.28 16.91 19.20
N SER A 219 6.15 16.76 20.53
CA SER A 219 4.93 16.22 21.13
C SER A 219 3.76 17.21 21.06
N ASN A 220 4.04 18.52 21.18
CA ASN A 220 3.03 19.55 20.96
C ASN A 220 2.63 19.61 19.49
N GLU A 221 3.55 19.46 18.54
CA GLU A 221 3.21 19.46 17.13
C GLU A 221 2.32 18.26 16.74
N PHE A 222 2.66 17.06 17.22
CA PHE A 222 1.79 15.89 17.12
C PHE A 222 0.38 16.20 17.64
N LYS A 223 0.28 16.76 18.85
CA LYS A 223 -1.01 17.16 19.45
C LYS A 223 -1.77 18.14 18.57
N ASN A 224 -1.10 19.17 18.07
CA ASN A 224 -1.72 20.25 17.32
C ASN A 224 -2.26 19.79 15.96
N GLN A 225 -1.50 19.00 15.20
CA GLN A 225 -1.97 18.48 13.91
C GLN A 225 -3.20 17.56 14.06
N ILE A 226 -3.22 16.75 15.11
CA ILE A 226 -4.39 15.89 15.41
C ILE A 226 -5.61 16.75 15.76
N LEU A 227 -5.45 17.74 16.64
CA LEU A 227 -6.54 18.64 17.02
C LEU A 227 -7.05 19.46 15.82
N ASP A 228 -6.16 19.95 14.96
CA ASP A 228 -6.49 20.66 13.73
C ASP A 228 -7.33 19.76 12.82
N PHE A 229 -6.85 18.54 12.54
CA PHE A 229 -7.60 17.59 11.71
C PHE A 229 -8.98 17.31 12.29
N ILE A 230 -9.08 16.96 13.59
CA ILE A 230 -10.37 16.63 14.21
C ILE A 230 -11.33 17.81 14.17
N ALA A 231 -10.85 19.04 14.40
CA ALA A 231 -11.66 20.24 14.36
C ALA A 231 -12.17 20.57 12.94
N THR A 232 -11.36 20.32 11.91
CA THR A 232 -11.64 20.71 10.52
C THR A 232 -12.21 19.57 9.65
N ASN A 233 -12.17 18.32 10.12
CA ASN A 233 -12.69 17.13 9.44
C ASN A 233 -13.71 16.38 10.34
N PRO A 234 -14.93 16.93 10.56
CA PRO A 234 -15.92 16.25 11.37
C PRO A 234 -16.21 14.84 10.85
N PRO A 235 -16.46 13.84 11.72
CA PRO A 235 -16.78 12.48 11.29
C PRO A 235 -17.90 12.46 10.24
N ARG A 236 -17.70 11.71 9.15
CA ARG A 236 -18.65 11.59 8.01
C ARG A 236 -18.80 12.85 7.15
N PHE A 237 -17.87 13.79 7.23
CA PHE A 237 -17.90 15.03 6.44
C PHE A 237 -16.53 15.33 5.81
N GLY A 238 -16.53 15.88 4.60
CA GLY A 238 -15.32 16.22 3.87
C GLY A 238 -14.63 15.01 3.20
N VAL A 239 -13.54 15.31 2.49
CA VAL A 239 -12.86 14.35 1.61
C VAL A 239 -12.14 13.24 2.38
N ASN A 240 -11.64 13.53 3.58
CA ASN A 240 -10.83 12.60 4.39
C ASN A 240 -11.62 11.51 5.12
N TRP A 241 -12.95 11.56 4.99
CA TRP A 241 -13.86 10.49 5.41
C TRP A 241 -14.45 9.75 4.21
N HIS A 242 -14.02 10.02 2.97
CA HIS A 242 -14.59 9.38 1.79
C HIS A 242 -14.24 7.89 1.69
N CYS A 243 -12.95 7.56 1.87
CA CYS A 243 -12.40 6.22 1.68
C CYS A 243 -12.12 5.55 3.05
N PRO A 244 -12.82 4.46 3.40
CA PRO A 244 -12.60 3.71 4.65
C PRO A 244 -11.16 3.21 4.85
N MET A 245 -10.47 2.76 3.80
CA MET A 245 -9.05 2.41 3.85
C MET A 245 -8.20 3.54 4.43
N ASP A 246 -8.36 4.77 3.93
CA ASP A 246 -7.62 5.93 4.41
C ASP A 246 -7.96 6.30 5.85
N VAL A 247 -9.22 6.08 6.27
CA VAL A 247 -9.65 6.25 7.68
C VAL A 247 -8.96 5.22 8.57
N GLY A 248 -8.86 3.96 8.13
CA GLY A 248 -8.18 2.88 8.84
C GLY A 248 -6.67 3.13 8.98
N ILE A 249 -6.00 3.47 7.88
CA ILE A 249 -4.55 3.78 7.86
C ILE A 249 -4.25 5.00 8.75
N ARG A 250 -5.06 6.06 8.67
CA ARG A 250 -4.90 7.24 9.53
C ARG A 250 -4.99 6.87 11.00
N ALA A 251 -6.01 6.12 11.40
CA ALA A 251 -6.18 5.70 12.80
C ALA A 251 -4.99 4.86 13.28
N ALA A 252 -4.48 3.94 12.46
CA ALA A 252 -3.30 3.14 12.79
C ALA A 252 -2.04 4.01 12.98
N ASN A 253 -1.81 5.00 12.11
CA ASN A 253 -0.68 5.92 12.22
C ASN A 253 -0.79 6.83 13.46
N TRP A 254 -1.98 7.32 13.78
CA TRP A 254 -2.23 8.13 14.98
C TRP A 254 -1.95 7.34 16.26
N LEU A 255 -2.48 6.12 16.35
CA LEU A 255 -2.30 5.24 17.52
C LEU A 255 -0.83 4.84 17.67
N THR A 256 -0.17 4.48 16.57
CA THR A 256 1.26 4.16 16.57
C THR A 256 2.09 5.34 17.04
N ALA A 257 1.90 6.54 16.48
CA ALA A 257 2.64 7.72 16.90
C ALA A 257 2.39 8.06 18.37
N TYR A 258 1.12 8.08 18.81
CA TYR A 258 0.76 8.30 20.22
C TYR A 258 1.53 7.34 21.14
N ASP A 259 1.53 6.04 20.81
CA ASP A 259 2.20 5.03 21.62
C ASP A 259 3.73 5.18 21.60
N LEU A 260 4.32 5.51 20.45
CA LEU A 260 5.75 5.78 20.34
C LEU A 260 6.18 6.98 21.17
N PHE A 261 5.40 8.06 21.21
CA PHE A 261 5.62 9.18 22.13
C PHE A 261 5.54 8.73 23.59
N LYS A 262 4.48 7.99 23.97
CA LYS A 262 4.30 7.47 25.35
C LYS A 262 5.43 6.55 25.78
N SER A 263 5.86 5.63 24.90
CA SER A 263 6.95 4.67 25.17
C SER A 263 8.30 5.33 25.42
N GLN A 264 8.44 6.60 25.01
CA GLN A 264 9.64 7.42 25.18
C GLN A 264 9.49 8.48 26.28
N GLY A 265 8.41 8.41 27.07
CA GLY A 265 8.20 9.26 28.24
C GLY A 265 7.33 10.49 28.01
N ALA A 266 6.71 10.67 26.84
CA ALA A 266 5.80 11.78 26.62
C ALA A 266 4.55 11.69 27.51
N SER A 267 4.05 12.87 27.91
CA SER A 267 2.78 13.03 28.59
C SER A 267 1.88 13.95 27.79
N PHE A 268 0.58 13.62 27.77
CA PHE A 268 -0.44 14.41 27.10
C PHE A 268 -1.50 14.83 28.11
N ASP A 269 -2.08 16.01 27.92
CA ASP A 269 -3.09 16.54 28.82
C ASP A 269 -4.44 15.81 28.65
N SER A 270 -5.23 15.76 29.73
CA SER A 270 -6.48 15.00 29.77
C SER A 270 -7.54 15.48 28.76
N LYS A 271 -7.51 16.76 28.38
CA LYS A 271 -8.44 17.31 27.39
C LYS A 271 -8.10 16.78 26.00
N PHE A 272 -6.83 16.81 25.62
CA PHE A 272 -6.39 16.18 24.37
C PHE A 272 -6.68 14.69 24.36
N ASP A 273 -6.28 13.95 25.40
CA ASP A 273 -6.49 12.50 25.47
C ASP A 273 -7.97 12.12 25.28
N GLN A 274 -8.89 12.90 25.85
CA GLN A 274 -10.31 12.67 25.67
C GLN A 274 -10.78 12.90 24.23
N VAL A 275 -10.33 13.98 23.59
CA VAL A 275 -10.66 14.29 22.18
C VAL A 275 -10.08 13.22 21.26
N PHE A 276 -8.83 12.82 21.49
CA PHE A 276 -8.14 11.78 20.75
C PHE A 276 -8.89 10.44 20.82
N LYS A 277 -9.19 9.96 22.04
CA LYS A 277 -9.96 8.71 22.26
C LYS A 277 -11.33 8.73 21.58
N ASN A 278 -12.06 9.84 21.72
CA ASN A 278 -13.37 9.98 21.07
C ASN A 278 -13.25 9.92 19.55
N SER A 279 -12.21 10.52 18.97
CA SER A 279 -11.96 10.44 17.54
C SER A 279 -11.61 9.01 17.10
N ILE A 280 -10.80 8.27 17.87
CA ILE A 280 -10.50 6.86 17.57
C ILE A 280 -11.78 5.99 17.57
N ASP A 281 -12.70 6.22 18.52
CA ASP A 281 -14.04 5.59 18.49
C ASP A 281 -14.84 6.01 17.24
N ASP A 282 -14.84 7.29 16.87
CA ASP A 282 -15.47 7.79 15.64
C ASP A 282 -14.94 7.09 14.38
N HIS A 283 -13.63 6.86 14.30
CA HIS A 283 -13.00 6.11 13.22
C HIS A 283 -13.50 4.66 13.19
N GLY A 284 -13.53 3.97 14.34
CA GLY A 284 -13.98 2.59 14.44
C GLY A 284 -15.45 2.42 14.03
N ARG A 285 -16.33 3.31 14.51
CA ARG A 285 -17.75 3.35 14.12
C ARG A 285 -17.93 3.61 12.64
N TYR A 286 -17.14 4.51 12.07
CA TYR A 286 -17.19 4.80 10.65
C TYR A 286 -16.81 3.57 9.82
N ILE A 287 -15.68 2.93 10.14
CA ILE A 287 -15.15 1.78 9.39
C ILE A 287 -16.16 0.62 9.41
N ILE A 288 -16.64 0.19 10.59
CA ILE A 288 -17.56 -0.95 10.69
C ILE A 288 -18.88 -0.71 9.93
N GLN A 289 -19.30 0.54 9.76
CA GLN A 289 -20.51 0.92 9.03
C GLN A 289 -20.30 1.05 7.51
N ASN A 290 -19.07 1.24 7.05
CA ASN A 290 -18.74 1.59 5.67
C ASN A 290 -17.71 0.65 5.02
N LEU A 291 -17.43 -0.52 5.61
CA LEU A 291 -16.49 -1.53 5.08
C LEU A 291 -16.55 -1.64 3.55
N GLU A 292 -15.39 -1.58 2.89
CA GLU A 292 -15.17 -1.77 1.46
C GLU A 292 -15.26 -3.25 1.06
N TRP A 293 -16.30 -3.91 1.59
CA TRP A 293 -16.55 -5.33 1.42
C TRP A 293 -17.38 -5.60 0.16
N ASN A 294 -16.96 -6.60 -0.59
CA ASN A 294 -17.71 -7.16 -1.71
C ASN A 294 -17.70 -8.69 -1.62
N PRO A 295 -18.77 -9.39 -2.04
CA PRO A 295 -18.78 -10.85 -2.04
C PRO A 295 -17.89 -11.48 -3.12
N VAL A 296 -17.44 -10.71 -4.12
CA VAL A 296 -16.68 -11.20 -5.28
C VAL A 296 -15.21 -10.78 -5.26
N LEU A 297 -14.93 -9.52 -4.92
CA LEU A 297 -13.57 -8.97 -4.95
C LEU A 297 -13.33 -8.05 -3.76
N ARG A 298 -12.44 -8.46 -2.86
CA ARG A 298 -11.98 -7.67 -1.70
C ARG A 298 -10.49 -7.43 -1.88
N SER A 299 -10.11 -6.20 -2.22
CA SER A 299 -8.71 -5.81 -2.42
C SER A 299 -8.05 -5.34 -1.12
N ASN A 300 -6.82 -4.83 -1.23
CA ASN A 300 -6.09 -4.14 -0.18
C ASN A 300 -6.93 -3.11 0.61
N HIS A 301 -7.92 -2.47 -0.02
CA HIS A 301 -8.83 -1.54 0.66
C HIS A 301 -9.55 -2.21 1.84
N TYR A 302 -10.15 -3.37 1.61
CA TYR A 302 -10.84 -4.11 2.66
C TYR A 302 -9.88 -4.62 3.74
N LEU A 303 -8.66 -5.03 3.35
CA LEU A 303 -7.64 -5.43 4.32
C LEU A 303 -7.24 -4.24 5.22
N ALA A 304 -7.12 -3.04 4.65
CA ALA A 304 -6.83 -1.82 5.40
C ALA A 304 -7.95 -1.41 6.35
N ASP A 305 -9.22 -1.57 5.96
CA ASP A 305 -10.37 -1.38 6.87
C ASP A 305 -10.24 -2.26 8.10
N ILE A 306 -9.99 -3.55 7.86
CA ILE A 306 -9.95 -4.57 8.90
C ILE A 306 -8.74 -4.37 9.82
N VAL A 307 -7.56 -4.09 9.26
CA VAL A 307 -6.36 -3.83 10.07
C VAL A 307 -6.48 -2.49 10.81
N GLY A 308 -7.08 -1.47 10.22
CA GLY A 308 -7.42 -0.23 10.92
C GLY A 308 -8.34 -0.47 12.12
N LEU A 309 -9.41 -1.26 11.93
CA LEU A 309 -10.32 -1.64 13.01
C LEU A 309 -9.63 -2.52 14.08
N LEU A 310 -8.69 -3.38 13.70
CA LEU A 310 -7.85 -4.16 14.62
C LEU A 310 -7.02 -3.24 15.51
N PHE A 311 -6.33 -2.24 14.95
CA PHE A 311 -5.59 -1.25 15.74
C PHE A 311 -6.53 -0.48 16.68
N ILE A 312 -7.66 0.03 16.18
CA ILE A 312 -8.64 0.77 16.99
C ILE A 312 -9.14 -0.06 18.17
N SER A 313 -9.54 -1.32 17.92
CA SER A 313 -10.11 -2.20 18.95
C SER A 313 -9.06 -2.75 19.92
N ALA A 314 -7.80 -2.92 19.49
CA ALA A 314 -6.70 -3.23 20.37
C ALA A 314 -6.45 -2.08 21.37
N TYR A 315 -6.43 -0.83 20.90
CA TYR A 315 -6.09 0.33 21.73
C TYR A 315 -7.24 0.86 22.61
N LEU A 316 -8.49 0.85 22.13
CA LEU A 316 -9.61 1.38 22.92
C LEU A 316 -9.87 0.52 24.17
N PRO A 317 -10.26 1.09 25.32
CA PRO A 317 -10.66 0.30 26.48
C PRO A 317 -11.75 -0.72 26.16
N ARG A 318 -11.74 -1.84 26.89
CA ARG A 318 -12.71 -2.92 26.66
C ARG A 318 -14.14 -2.48 26.97
N SER A 319 -15.04 -2.93 26.11
CA SER A 319 -16.48 -2.89 26.28
C SER A 319 -17.06 -4.03 25.42
N PRO A 320 -18.32 -4.44 25.62
CA PRO A 320 -18.92 -5.47 24.76
C PRO A 320 -18.86 -5.13 23.27
N GLU A 321 -18.94 -3.85 22.90
CA GLU A 321 -18.83 -3.39 21.52
C GLU A 321 -17.38 -3.50 21.01
N ILE A 322 -16.40 -3.02 21.78
CA ILE A 322 -14.98 -3.06 21.40
C ILE A 322 -14.44 -4.51 21.33
N ASP A 323 -14.83 -5.37 22.27
CA ASP A 323 -14.46 -6.79 22.25
C ASP A 323 -15.03 -7.47 21.00
N THR A 324 -16.24 -7.08 20.59
CA THR A 324 -16.85 -7.57 19.37
C THR A 324 -16.13 -7.06 18.11
N TRP A 325 -15.70 -5.80 18.07
CA TRP A 325 -14.88 -5.27 16.97
C TRP A 325 -13.51 -5.97 16.91
N LEU A 326 -12.92 -6.28 18.05
CA LEU A 326 -11.64 -7.00 18.12
C LEU A 326 -11.78 -8.43 17.58
N ALA A 327 -12.79 -9.19 18.03
CA ALA A 327 -13.05 -10.52 17.51
C ALA A 327 -13.40 -10.51 16.01
N PHE A 328 -14.23 -9.55 15.57
CA PHE A 328 -14.58 -9.36 14.16
C PHE A 328 -13.36 -9.06 13.28
N SER A 329 -12.55 -8.07 13.67
CA SER A 329 -11.37 -7.68 12.88
C SER A 329 -10.35 -8.81 12.80
N VAL A 330 -10.12 -9.58 13.87
CA VAL A 330 -9.23 -10.74 13.83
C VAL A 330 -9.73 -11.83 12.90
N GLN A 331 -11.03 -12.17 12.95
CA GLN A 331 -11.61 -13.16 12.06
C GLN A 331 -11.48 -12.74 10.58
N GLU A 332 -11.89 -11.52 10.26
CA GLU A 332 -11.85 -11.03 8.88
C GLU A 332 -10.41 -10.80 8.41
N PHE A 333 -9.48 -10.48 9.30
CA PHE A 333 -8.05 -10.38 8.98
C PHE A 333 -7.50 -11.73 8.50
N ILE A 334 -7.81 -12.81 9.22
CA ILE A 334 -7.39 -14.17 8.84
C ILE A 334 -8.00 -14.56 7.48
N GLN A 335 -9.29 -14.25 7.26
CA GLN A 335 -9.95 -14.52 5.99
C GLN A 335 -9.35 -13.70 4.84
N ALA A 336 -9.15 -12.39 5.04
CA ALA A 336 -8.59 -11.51 4.02
C ALA A 336 -7.16 -11.92 3.64
N VAL A 337 -6.31 -12.26 4.61
CA VAL A 337 -4.95 -12.76 4.33
C VAL A 337 -5.00 -14.09 3.57
N ALA A 338 -5.92 -15.00 3.91
CA ALA A 338 -6.08 -16.25 3.18
C ALA A 338 -6.60 -16.07 1.75
N GLU A 339 -7.48 -15.08 1.51
CA GLU A 339 -8.09 -14.80 0.21
C GLU A 339 -7.17 -13.97 -0.72
N GLN A 340 -6.39 -13.04 -0.17
CA GLN A 340 -5.62 -12.05 -0.96
C GLN A 340 -4.19 -12.50 -1.27
N PHE A 341 -3.70 -13.58 -0.65
CA PHE A 341 -2.38 -14.12 -0.93
C PHE A 341 -2.47 -15.51 -1.55
N LEU A 342 -1.78 -15.69 -2.67
CA LEU A 342 -1.77 -16.90 -3.49
C LEU A 342 -0.85 -17.97 -2.91
N PRO A 343 -1.02 -19.27 -3.23
CA PRO A 343 -0.27 -20.36 -2.62
C PRO A 343 1.23 -20.12 -2.61
N ASP A 344 1.81 -19.52 -3.64
CA ASP A 344 3.22 -19.13 -3.71
C ASP A 344 3.66 -17.97 -2.79
N GLY A 345 2.73 -17.35 -2.04
CA GLY A 345 2.96 -16.26 -1.10
C GLY A 345 2.78 -14.86 -1.68
N SER A 346 2.63 -14.76 -2.99
CA SER A 346 2.42 -13.49 -3.67
C SER A 346 1.03 -12.91 -3.40
N ASN A 347 0.86 -11.61 -3.59
CA ASN A 347 -0.45 -10.98 -3.45
C ASN A 347 -1.22 -11.09 -4.77
N PHE A 348 -2.52 -11.39 -4.68
CA PHE A 348 -3.38 -11.65 -5.81
C PHE A 348 -3.61 -10.43 -6.74
N GLU A 349 -3.21 -9.22 -6.37
CA GLU A 349 -3.41 -8.01 -7.17
C GLU A 349 -2.43 -7.87 -8.35
N ALA A 350 -1.51 -8.82 -8.50
CA ALA A 350 -0.53 -8.87 -9.60
C ALA A 350 0.31 -7.59 -9.72
N SER A 351 0.63 -6.96 -8.58
CA SER A 351 1.56 -5.84 -8.47
C SER A 351 2.52 -6.02 -7.30
N THR A 352 3.79 -5.67 -7.52
CA THR A 352 4.84 -5.77 -6.49
C THR A 352 4.70 -4.70 -5.40
N CYS A 353 4.25 -3.50 -5.72
CA CYS A 353 4.00 -2.45 -4.72
C CYS A 353 2.72 -2.72 -3.90
N TYR A 354 1.67 -3.28 -4.51
CA TYR A 354 0.47 -3.72 -3.78
C TYR A 354 0.73 -4.97 -2.92
N HIS A 355 1.66 -5.84 -3.35
CA HIS A 355 2.20 -6.89 -2.49
C HIS A 355 2.84 -6.30 -1.23
N ARG A 356 3.74 -5.31 -1.37
CA ARG A 356 4.36 -4.64 -0.21
C ARG A 356 3.29 -4.10 0.75
N LEU A 357 2.38 -3.26 0.27
CA LEU A 357 1.35 -2.65 1.13
C LEU A 357 0.53 -3.69 1.87
N SER A 358 0.06 -4.72 1.16
CA SER A 358 -0.74 -5.79 1.76
C SER A 358 0.07 -6.63 2.75
N SER A 359 1.34 -6.90 2.46
CA SER A 359 2.23 -7.66 3.33
C SER A 359 2.63 -6.88 4.57
N GLU A 360 2.77 -5.55 4.50
CA GLU A 360 2.93 -4.69 5.69
C GLU A 360 1.70 -4.81 6.60
N MET A 361 0.49 -4.71 6.05
CA MET A 361 -0.75 -4.88 6.81
C MET A 361 -0.86 -6.27 7.44
N ALA A 362 -0.50 -7.33 6.70
CA ALA A 362 -0.45 -8.70 7.22
C ALA A 362 0.59 -8.84 8.34
N LEU A 363 1.76 -8.24 8.20
CA LEU A 363 2.84 -8.31 9.18
C LEU A 363 2.48 -7.57 10.48
N TYR A 364 2.06 -6.31 10.37
CA TYR A 364 1.67 -5.50 11.53
C TYR A 364 0.44 -6.06 12.24
N GLY A 365 -0.58 -6.50 11.47
CA GLY A 365 -1.76 -7.14 12.04
C GLY A 365 -1.41 -8.42 12.81
N THR A 366 -0.55 -9.26 12.24
CA THR A 366 -0.05 -10.47 12.91
C THR A 366 0.71 -10.14 14.18
N ALA A 367 1.69 -9.23 14.11
CA ALA A 367 2.50 -8.84 15.25
C ALA A 367 1.64 -8.27 16.39
N LEU A 368 0.66 -7.40 16.07
CA LEU A 368 -0.25 -6.84 17.06
C LEU A 368 -1.12 -7.91 17.73
N ILE A 369 -1.69 -8.86 16.96
CA ILE A 369 -2.52 -9.96 17.50
C ILE A 369 -1.71 -10.82 18.47
N LEU A 370 -0.47 -11.16 18.12
CA LEU A 370 0.44 -11.90 18.99
C LEU A 370 0.82 -11.11 20.25
N GLY A 371 0.92 -9.79 20.12
CA GLY A 371 1.24 -8.85 21.20
C GLY A 371 0.10 -8.47 22.13
N LEU A 372 -1.15 -8.87 21.83
CA LEU A 372 -2.29 -8.50 22.66
C LEU A 372 -2.11 -9.02 24.09
N PRO A 373 -2.34 -8.19 25.13
CA PRO A 373 -2.30 -8.64 26.52
C PRO A 373 -3.43 -9.62 26.80
N GLU A 374 -3.25 -10.46 27.82
CA GLU A 374 -4.24 -11.48 28.21
C GLU A 374 -5.65 -10.90 28.40
N SER A 375 -5.75 -9.73 29.03
CA SER A 375 -7.02 -9.03 29.24
C SER A 375 -7.75 -8.70 27.94
N LYS A 376 -7.05 -8.48 26.83
CA LYS A 376 -7.63 -8.25 25.50
C LYS A 376 -8.00 -9.55 24.80
N ARG A 377 -7.23 -10.61 25.01
CA ARG A 377 -7.49 -11.94 24.42
C ARG A 377 -8.79 -12.56 24.93
N GLU A 378 -9.31 -12.12 26.07
CA GLU A 378 -10.66 -12.48 26.55
C GLU A 378 -11.76 -12.18 25.52
N ALA A 379 -11.61 -11.17 24.66
CA ALA A 379 -12.57 -10.89 23.59
C ALA A 379 -12.76 -12.09 22.63
N PHE A 380 -11.75 -12.96 22.50
CA PHE A 380 -11.85 -14.17 21.69
C PHE A 380 -12.70 -15.25 22.36
N GLN A 381 -12.80 -15.22 23.69
CA GLN A 381 -13.64 -16.14 24.47
C GLN A 381 -15.04 -15.58 24.71
N TYR A 382 -15.16 -14.25 24.79
CA TYR A 382 -16.39 -13.54 25.13
C TYR A 382 -16.61 -12.35 24.19
N HIS A 383 -17.48 -12.51 23.20
CA HIS A 383 -17.94 -11.43 22.32
C HIS A 383 -19.39 -11.66 21.88
N GLN A 384 -20.03 -10.61 21.37
CA GLN A 384 -21.38 -10.69 20.80
C GLN A 384 -21.30 -11.07 19.31
N PRO A 385 -22.25 -11.84 18.77
CA PRO A 385 -22.31 -12.09 17.34
C PRO A 385 -22.71 -10.82 16.57
N ILE A 386 -22.18 -10.64 15.36
CA ILE A 386 -22.57 -9.56 14.44
C ILE A 386 -22.97 -10.16 13.09
N SER A 387 -23.99 -9.59 12.45
CA SER A 387 -24.34 -9.88 11.06
C SER A 387 -24.49 -8.60 10.27
N LEU A 388 -23.46 -8.19 9.55
CA LEU A 388 -23.50 -7.05 8.63
C LEU A 388 -24.12 -7.54 7.32
N PHE A 389 -25.36 -7.15 6.98
CA PHE A 389 -26.03 -7.63 5.76
C PHE A 389 -26.31 -6.51 4.76
N PRO A 390 -25.85 -6.57 3.50
CA PRO A 390 -24.93 -7.58 2.98
C PRO A 390 -23.54 -7.36 3.58
N GLY A 391 -22.78 -8.44 3.78
CA GLY A 391 -21.49 -8.33 4.45
C GLY A 391 -21.11 -9.57 5.26
N PRO A 392 -19.97 -9.46 5.96
CA PRO A 392 -19.43 -10.53 6.79
C PRO A 392 -20.24 -10.69 8.09
N LYS A 393 -20.03 -11.84 8.72
CA LYS A 393 -20.66 -12.21 9.98
C LYS A 393 -19.61 -12.66 10.96
N LEU A 394 -19.77 -12.26 12.21
CA LEU A 394 -19.07 -12.84 13.34
C LEU A 394 -20.01 -13.84 14.03
N PRO A 395 -19.66 -15.15 14.09
CA PRO A 395 -20.43 -16.13 14.83
C PRO A 395 -20.38 -15.86 16.34
N LYS A 396 -21.05 -16.71 17.14
CA LYS A 396 -20.93 -16.65 18.60
C LYS A 396 -19.52 -17.09 19.02
N ALA A 397 -19.05 -16.51 20.11
CA ALA A 397 -17.82 -16.92 20.77
C ALA A 397 -17.85 -18.42 21.16
N PRO A 398 -16.67 -19.06 21.30
CA PRO A 398 -15.32 -18.49 21.16
C PRO A 398 -14.79 -18.52 19.71
N LEU A 399 -13.78 -17.70 19.42
CA LEU A 399 -12.93 -17.90 18.24
C LEU A 399 -12.03 -19.13 18.46
N PRO A 400 -11.75 -19.94 17.42
CA PRO A 400 -10.79 -21.02 17.50
C PRO A 400 -9.40 -20.50 17.91
N LEU A 401 -8.67 -21.25 18.74
CA LEU A 401 -7.30 -20.94 19.14
C LEU A 401 -6.35 -22.06 18.70
N PHE A 402 -5.17 -21.68 18.24
CA PHE A 402 -4.13 -22.56 17.71
C PHE A 402 -2.79 -22.27 18.38
N PRO A 403 -1.89 -23.26 18.50
CA PRO A 403 -0.52 -23.03 18.97
C PRO A 403 0.24 -22.03 18.09
N VAL A 404 0.95 -21.10 18.72
CA VAL A 404 1.85 -20.18 18.02
C VAL A 404 3.21 -20.84 17.83
N PRO A 405 3.76 -20.89 16.60
CA PRO A 405 5.04 -21.54 16.32
C PRO A 405 6.17 -21.05 17.22
N GLY A 406 6.74 -21.96 18.01
CA GLY A 406 7.90 -21.68 18.88
C GLY A 406 7.62 -20.87 20.15
N LEU A 407 6.39 -20.38 20.39
CA LEU A 407 6.12 -19.42 21.48
C LEU A 407 5.35 -19.97 22.69
N GLY A 408 5.05 -21.27 22.77
CA GLY A 408 4.41 -21.89 23.95
C GLY A 408 3.06 -21.25 24.35
N GLN A 409 2.45 -20.46 23.47
CA GLN A 409 1.19 -19.75 23.66
C GLN A 409 0.21 -20.10 22.54
N THR A 410 -1.06 -19.75 22.71
CA THR A 410 -2.09 -19.90 21.67
C THR A 410 -2.59 -18.55 21.15
N SER A 411 -3.08 -18.54 19.91
CA SER A 411 -3.66 -17.36 19.25
C SER A 411 -4.77 -17.79 18.29
N PRO A 412 -5.66 -16.88 17.85
CA PRO A 412 -6.66 -17.20 16.84
C PRO A 412 -6.08 -17.40 15.43
N LEU A 413 -4.80 -17.14 15.21
CA LEU A 413 -4.13 -17.30 13.91
C LEU A 413 -3.88 -18.79 13.64
N PRO A 414 -4.42 -19.38 12.55
CA PRO A 414 -4.19 -20.78 12.23
C PRO A 414 -2.77 -21.03 11.70
N PRO A 415 -2.25 -22.27 11.73
CA PRO A 415 -0.93 -22.61 11.18
C PRO A 415 -0.70 -22.13 9.74
N ALA A 416 -1.71 -22.27 8.88
CA ALA A 416 -1.67 -21.82 7.48
C ALA A 416 -1.44 -20.30 7.32
N HIS A 417 -1.78 -19.50 8.33
CA HIS A 417 -1.51 -18.05 8.35
C HIS A 417 -0.01 -17.78 8.44
N PHE A 418 0.69 -18.47 9.34
CA PHE A 418 2.14 -18.34 9.51
C PHE A 418 2.89 -18.86 8.27
N GLU A 419 2.47 -20.00 7.73
CA GLU A 419 3.01 -20.51 6.46
C GLU A 419 2.85 -19.50 5.33
N ARG A 420 1.68 -18.85 5.21
CA ARG A 420 1.44 -17.82 4.22
C ARG A 420 2.39 -16.64 4.39
N LEU A 421 2.55 -16.15 5.62
CA LEU A 421 3.39 -14.99 5.93
C LEU A 421 4.87 -15.25 5.63
N GLU A 422 5.38 -16.46 5.88
CA GLU A 422 6.73 -16.83 5.46
C GLU A 422 6.89 -16.92 3.93
N ARG A 423 5.86 -17.36 3.21
CA ARG A 423 5.88 -17.35 1.73
C ARG A 423 5.85 -15.92 1.19
N MET A 424 5.14 -14.99 1.83
CA MET A 424 5.23 -13.56 1.51
C MET A 424 6.67 -13.04 1.68
N ALA A 425 7.35 -13.43 2.76
CA ALA A 425 8.74 -13.06 3.00
C ALA A 425 9.68 -13.57 1.89
N LYS A 426 9.46 -14.81 1.44
CA LYS A 426 10.17 -15.40 0.31
C LYS A 426 9.94 -14.60 -0.98
N PHE A 427 8.68 -14.29 -1.30
CA PHE A 427 8.34 -13.48 -2.48
C PHE A 427 8.97 -12.09 -2.41
N THR A 428 8.80 -11.38 -1.30
CA THR A 428 9.35 -10.03 -1.09
C THR A 428 10.88 -10.02 -1.26
N ARG A 429 11.58 -11.04 -0.73
CA ARG A 429 13.05 -11.14 -0.92
C ARG A 429 13.42 -11.40 -2.37
N ALA A 430 12.71 -12.29 -3.06
CA ALA A 430 13.05 -12.69 -4.42
C ALA A 430 12.87 -11.57 -5.44
N ILE A 431 11.92 -10.64 -5.20
CA ILE A 431 11.68 -9.51 -6.10
C ILE A 431 12.71 -8.37 -5.94
N MET A 432 13.60 -8.43 -4.95
CA MET A 432 14.62 -7.41 -4.71
C MET A 432 15.80 -7.59 -5.65
N LYS A 433 16.08 -6.57 -6.45
CA LYS A 433 17.27 -6.49 -7.30
C LYS A 433 18.52 -6.24 -6.46
N PRO A 434 19.72 -6.59 -6.96
CA PRO A 434 21.00 -6.31 -6.29
C PRO A 434 21.22 -4.84 -5.91
N ASN A 435 20.61 -3.89 -6.63
CA ASN A 435 20.66 -2.47 -6.31
C ASN A 435 19.75 -2.04 -5.14
N GLY A 436 19.03 -2.96 -4.50
CA GLY A 436 18.16 -2.69 -3.35
C GLY A 436 16.75 -2.25 -3.70
N GLN A 437 16.36 -2.26 -4.98
CA GLN A 437 15.01 -1.90 -5.42
C GLN A 437 14.23 -3.13 -5.88
N ALA A 438 12.92 -3.17 -5.64
CA ALA A 438 12.05 -4.19 -6.16
C ALA A 438 11.89 -4.08 -7.70
N VAL A 439 11.64 -5.21 -8.36
CA VAL A 439 11.13 -5.23 -9.74
C VAL A 439 9.78 -4.52 -9.81
N GLN A 440 9.54 -3.74 -10.86
CA GLN A 440 8.25 -3.09 -11.08
C GLN A 440 7.36 -3.98 -11.95
N ILE A 441 6.22 -4.38 -11.39
CA ILE A 441 5.19 -5.13 -12.11
C ILE A 441 3.84 -4.54 -11.72
N GLY A 442 3.02 -4.24 -12.73
CA GLY A 442 1.73 -3.58 -12.55
C GLY A 442 1.87 -2.17 -11.98
N ASP A 443 0.82 -1.72 -11.29
CA ASP A 443 0.79 -0.40 -10.67
C ASP A 443 1.85 -0.27 -9.55
N ASN A 444 2.69 0.78 -9.62
CA ASN A 444 3.75 1.07 -8.66
C ASN A 444 3.36 2.16 -7.66
N ASP A 445 2.22 1.98 -7.00
CA ASP A 445 1.73 2.89 -5.97
C ASP A 445 2.73 3.06 -4.82
N SER A 446 2.91 4.28 -4.32
CA SER A 446 3.78 4.57 -3.18
C SER A 446 3.10 4.38 -1.81
N GLY A 447 1.89 3.79 -1.78
CA GLY A 447 1.15 3.51 -0.56
C GLY A 447 1.92 2.64 0.43
N ARG A 448 1.84 3.00 1.71
CA ARG A 448 2.44 2.30 2.87
C ARG A 448 1.39 2.14 3.95
N PHE A 449 1.50 1.12 4.81
CA PHE A 449 0.63 1.04 5.98
C PHE A 449 1.13 1.97 7.10
N LEU A 450 2.35 1.74 7.57
CA LEU A 450 3.07 2.59 8.52
C LEU A 450 4.43 2.98 7.92
N LYS A 451 4.85 4.24 8.08
CA LYS A 451 6.19 4.71 7.68
C LYS A 451 7.08 4.87 8.91
N ILE A 452 7.50 3.76 9.51
CA ILE A 452 8.32 3.76 10.73
C ILE A 452 9.72 4.33 10.48
N ALA A 453 10.43 3.81 9.48
CA ALA A 453 11.76 4.26 9.11
C ALA A 453 11.96 4.11 7.60
N PRO A 454 11.18 4.82 6.76
CA PRO A 454 11.37 4.80 5.31
C PRO A 454 12.81 5.13 4.90
N GLU A 455 13.23 4.53 3.80
CA GLU A 455 14.53 4.76 3.21
C GLU A 455 14.52 6.02 2.36
N TYR A 456 15.56 6.85 2.49
CA TYR A 456 15.65 8.10 1.75
C TYR A 456 17.03 8.29 1.14
N HIS A 457 17.05 8.80 -0.08
CA HIS A 457 18.25 9.33 -0.72
C HIS A 457 18.41 10.82 -0.39
N LYS A 458 19.62 11.22 -0.02
CA LYS A 458 20.01 12.61 0.24
C LYS A 458 20.65 13.19 -1.02
N GLY A 459 20.16 14.33 -1.49
CA GLY A 459 20.74 15.02 -2.64
C GLY A 459 20.66 16.55 -2.53
N GLY A 460 21.41 17.25 -3.36
CA GLY A 460 21.33 18.71 -3.51
C GLY A 460 20.12 19.13 -4.35
N LEU A 461 19.57 20.33 -4.12
CA LEU A 461 18.42 20.83 -4.88
C LEU A 461 18.69 20.91 -6.40
N SER A 462 19.93 21.23 -6.80
CA SER A 462 20.36 21.24 -8.20
C SER A 462 20.33 19.84 -8.83
N GLU A 463 20.82 18.83 -8.11
CA GLU A 463 20.82 17.43 -8.54
C GLU A 463 19.39 16.91 -8.69
N ILE A 464 18.51 17.24 -7.73
CA ILE A 464 17.10 16.82 -7.78
C ILE A 464 16.38 17.49 -8.95
N ARG A 465 16.61 18.78 -9.22
CA ARG A 465 16.06 19.45 -10.42
C ARG A 465 16.59 18.85 -11.72
N ALA A 466 17.82 18.37 -11.72
CA ALA A 466 18.40 17.69 -12.87
C ALA A 466 17.74 16.32 -13.08
N LEU A 467 17.48 15.57 -12.01
CA LEU A 467 16.96 14.20 -12.04
C LEU A 467 15.43 14.11 -12.23
N TYR A 468 14.64 14.99 -11.63
CA TYR A 468 13.17 14.86 -11.61
C TYR A 468 12.49 15.72 -12.68
N GLN A 469 11.75 15.08 -13.58
CA GLN A 469 11.00 15.75 -14.64
C GLN A 469 9.78 16.50 -14.08
N ASN A 470 9.01 15.89 -13.17
CA ASN A 470 7.83 16.50 -12.54
C ASN A 470 8.17 17.70 -11.62
N LEU A 471 9.45 17.84 -11.24
CA LEU A 471 9.95 18.97 -10.46
C LEU A 471 10.58 20.07 -11.34
N ASN A 472 10.37 20.06 -12.65
CA ASN A 472 10.80 21.16 -13.51
C ASN A 472 10.18 22.50 -13.04
N GLY A 473 11.02 23.53 -12.92
CA GLY A 473 10.64 24.84 -12.38
C GLY A 473 10.36 24.90 -10.86
N TYR A 474 10.53 23.80 -10.11
CA TYR A 474 10.39 23.78 -8.65
C TYR A 474 11.44 24.68 -7.98
N GLN A 475 11.01 25.70 -7.25
CA GLN A 475 11.90 26.70 -6.65
C GLN A 475 12.56 26.26 -5.33
N GLY A 476 12.21 25.09 -4.80
CA GLY A 476 12.65 24.69 -3.46
C GLY A 476 11.77 25.31 -2.38
N TYR A 477 11.72 24.66 -1.22
CA TYR A 477 11.39 25.33 0.02
C TYR A 477 12.63 26.12 0.48
N GLU A 478 12.47 27.42 0.76
CA GLU A 478 13.58 28.38 0.91
C GLU A 478 14.62 28.00 1.97
N SER A 479 14.26 27.14 2.93
CA SER A 479 15.16 26.69 4.01
C SER A 479 15.78 25.29 3.79
N LEU A 480 15.54 24.62 2.65
CA LEU A 480 16.09 23.28 2.40
C LEU A 480 17.59 23.35 2.10
N THR A 481 18.41 22.85 3.02
CA THR A 481 19.86 22.61 2.80
C THR A 481 20.12 21.32 2.02
N HIS A 482 19.27 20.31 2.25
CA HIS A 482 19.33 19.01 1.58
C HIS A 482 17.92 18.57 1.20
N TYR A 483 17.83 17.83 0.10
CA TYR A 483 16.59 17.24 -0.36
C TYR A 483 16.59 15.75 -0.02
N TRP A 484 15.59 15.32 0.75
CA TRP A 484 15.35 13.91 1.06
C TRP A 484 14.28 13.34 0.12
N ILE A 485 14.58 12.23 -0.54
CA ILE A 485 13.67 11.55 -1.46
C ILE A 485 13.46 10.13 -0.98
N GLU A 486 12.21 9.75 -0.73
CA GLU A 486 11.89 8.38 -0.34
C GLU A 486 12.16 7.42 -1.51
N ASP A 487 12.85 6.31 -1.24
CA ASP A 487 13.00 5.22 -2.19
C ASP A 487 11.76 4.32 -2.17
N HIS A 488 10.77 4.67 -2.99
CA HIS A 488 9.50 3.95 -3.04
C HIS A 488 9.61 2.51 -3.59
N LEU A 489 10.73 2.12 -4.21
CA LEU A 489 10.96 0.75 -4.67
C LEU A 489 11.76 -0.07 -3.67
N ASN A 490 12.28 0.53 -2.61
CA ASN A 490 12.98 -0.19 -1.57
C ASN A 490 11.98 -0.92 -0.67
N HIS A 491 12.09 -2.26 -0.63
CA HIS A 491 11.31 -3.12 0.26
C HIS A 491 12.19 -3.81 1.33
N SER A 492 13.43 -3.37 1.54
CA SER A 492 14.37 -4.04 2.44
C SER A 492 13.92 -4.00 3.90
N HIS A 493 13.20 -2.94 4.30
CA HIS A 493 12.59 -2.84 5.64
C HIS A 493 11.62 -3.99 5.90
N LEU A 494 10.83 -4.37 4.90
CA LEU A 494 9.85 -5.45 5.00
C LEU A 494 10.54 -6.81 5.06
N VAL A 495 11.57 -7.02 4.23
CA VAL A 495 12.39 -8.24 4.25
C VAL A 495 13.02 -8.41 5.64
N GLU A 496 13.66 -7.37 6.17
CA GLU A 496 14.31 -7.44 7.48
C GLU A 496 13.29 -7.68 8.60
N ALA A 497 12.14 -7.02 8.57
CA ALA A 497 11.11 -7.20 9.58
C ALA A 497 10.53 -8.63 9.60
N MET A 498 10.33 -9.23 8.42
CA MET A 498 9.90 -10.62 8.32
C MET A 498 11.01 -11.59 8.75
N ASP A 499 12.26 -11.37 8.36
CA ASP A 499 13.40 -12.20 8.78
C ASP A 499 13.61 -12.15 10.30
N CYS A 500 13.42 -10.99 10.92
CA CYS A 500 13.41 -10.84 12.38
C CYS A 500 12.26 -11.62 13.02
N LEU A 501 11.04 -11.51 12.50
CA LEU A 501 9.88 -12.22 13.05
C LEU A 501 10.04 -13.74 13.01
N PHE A 502 10.66 -14.29 11.95
CA PHE A 502 10.85 -15.74 11.77
C PHE A 502 12.24 -16.25 12.17
N GLY A 503 13.09 -15.41 12.78
CA GLY A 503 14.43 -15.81 13.20
C GLY A 503 15.36 -16.21 12.04
N LYS A 504 15.15 -15.66 10.83
CA LYS A 504 15.88 -15.99 9.60
C LYS A 504 16.98 -14.98 9.24
N ARG A 505 17.33 -14.06 10.15
CA ARG A 505 18.45 -13.13 9.92
C ARG A 505 19.74 -13.91 9.65
N THR A 506 20.37 -13.61 8.53
CA THR A 506 21.61 -14.28 8.09
C THR A 506 22.87 -13.67 8.70
N ASP A 507 22.80 -12.42 9.17
CA ASP A 507 23.94 -11.70 9.74
C ASP A 507 23.57 -11.11 11.10
N SER A 508 23.98 -11.81 12.17
CA SER A 508 23.75 -11.38 13.55
C SER A 508 24.64 -10.21 13.97
N SER A 509 25.67 -9.85 13.19
CA SER A 509 26.58 -8.76 13.51
C SER A 509 26.02 -7.37 13.17
N LYS A 510 25.06 -7.30 12.23
CA LYS A 510 24.42 -6.03 11.85
C LYS A 510 23.32 -5.64 12.85
N PRO A 511 23.24 -4.35 13.24
CA PRO A 511 22.11 -3.83 14.02
C PRO A 511 20.78 -4.14 13.34
N ILE A 512 19.75 -4.40 14.13
CA ILE A 512 18.38 -4.61 13.61
C ILE A 512 17.80 -3.23 13.26
N GLY A 513 17.27 -3.08 12.06
CA GLY A 513 16.54 -1.88 11.63
C GLY A 513 15.35 -1.55 12.53
N LEU A 514 14.99 -0.26 12.60
CA LEU A 514 13.92 0.23 13.48
C LEU A 514 12.59 -0.49 13.28
N GLU A 515 12.17 -0.68 12.03
CA GLU A 515 10.90 -1.34 11.70
C GLU A 515 10.88 -2.81 12.15
N ALA A 516 12.00 -3.51 11.96
CA ALA A 516 12.14 -4.89 12.37
C ALA A 516 12.16 -5.07 13.89
N GLN A 517 12.79 -4.14 14.64
CA GLN A 517 12.71 -4.11 16.10
C GLN A 517 11.27 -3.92 16.57
N ILE A 518 10.53 -3.03 15.92
CA ILE A 518 9.14 -2.71 16.26
C ILE A 518 8.24 -3.94 16.03
N ILE A 519 8.36 -4.62 14.89
CA ILE A 519 7.60 -5.85 14.61
C ILE A 519 7.92 -6.94 15.64
N LEU A 520 9.20 -7.18 15.94
CA LEU A 520 9.58 -8.19 16.92
C LEU A 520 9.05 -7.85 18.32
N ASN A 521 9.13 -6.59 18.73
CA ASN A 521 8.62 -6.13 20.03
C ASN A 521 7.11 -6.24 20.13
N LEU A 522 6.38 -5.84 19.07
CA LEU A 522 4.93 -6.01 18.98
C LEU A 522 4.55 -7.49 19.10
N ALA A 523 5.28 -8.40 18.45
CA ALA A 523 5.01 -9.83 18.52
C ALA A 523 5.41 -10.50 19.86
N GLY A 524 5.81 -9.74 20.88
CA GLY A 524 6.18 -10.25 22.21
C GLY A 524 7.69 -10.45 22.42
N GLY A 525 8.54 -10.01 21.50
CA GLY A 525 10.00 -9.93 21.65
C GLY A 525 10.77 -11.22 21.36
N LYS A 526 10.10 -12.28 20.90
CA LYS A 526 10.72 -13.56 20.53
C LYS A 526 10.36 -13.94 19.10
N PRO A 527 11.33 -14.43 18.29
CA PRO A 527 11.04 -14.90 16.94
C PRO A 527 10.15 -16.14 16.99
N LEU A 528 9.32 -16.29 15.95
CA LEU A 528 8.56 -17.49 15.67
C LEU A 528 9.50 -18.60 15.21
N ALA A 529 9.13 -19.86 15.49
CA ALA A 529 9.81 -20.99 14.88
C ALA A 529 9.50 -21.01 13.37
N PRO A 530 10.51 -21.17 12.49
CA PRO A 530 10.28 -21.24 11.05
C PRO A 530 9.51 -22.51 10.68
N SER A 531 8.65 -22.40 9.67
CA SER A 531 7.97 -23.55 9.09
C SER A 531 8.97 -24.42 8.31
N ASN A 532 9.06 -25.69 8.69
CA ASN A 532 9.85 -26.70 7.96
C ASN A 532 9.26 -27.01 6.55
N ALA A 533 8.06 -26.49 6.23
CA ALA A 533 7.32 -26.79 5.00
C ALA A 533 7.67 -25.90 3.80
N ILE A 534 8.59 -24.94 3.95
CA ILE A 534 8.92 -23.99 2.88
C ILE A 534 10.22 -24.41 2.24
N VAL A 535 10.13 -25.47 1.44
CA VAL A 535 11.17 -25.79 0.47
C VAL A 535 11.17 -24.65 -0.55
N LEU A 536 12.35 -24.06 -0.77
CA LEU A 536 12.60 -23.30 -1.98
C LEU A 536 12.37 -24.28 -3.12
N ALA A 537 11.26 -24.16 -3.86
CA ALA A 537 11.20 -24.70 -5.21
C ALA A 537 12.29 -23.99 -6.04
N SER A 538 13.53 -24.42 -5.84
CA SER A 538 14.61 -24.31 -6.79
C SER A 538 14.19 -25.25 -7.90
N GLY A 539 13.89 -24.67 -9.06
CA GLY A 539 13.27 -25.38 -10.16
C GLY A 539 14.07 -26.62 -10.53
N LYS A 540 13.47 -27.79 -10.32
CA LYS A 540 13.58 -28.98 -11.18
C LYS A 540 12.52 -30.04 -10.86
N ASP A 541 12.13 -30.21 -9.58
CA ASP A 541 11.44 -31.44 -9.16
C ASP A 541 9.94 -31.31 -8.79
N GLU A 542 9.34 -30.12 -8.85
CA GLU A 542 7.92 -29.92 -8.43
C GLU A 542 6.95 -29.46 -9.52
N TYR A 543 7.43 -29.02 -10.70
CA TYR A 543 6.57 -28.42 -11.73
C TYR A 543 6.72 -29.08 -13.10
N LEU A 544 5.60 -29.31 -13.78
CA LEU A 544 5.52 -29.99 -15.09
C LEU A 544 6.15 -29.20 -16.26
N PHE A 545 6.64 -27.98 -16.02
CA PHE A 545 7.20 -27.10 -17.06
C PHE A 545 8.73 -26.96 -16.98
N SER A 546 9.44 -27.86 -16.31
CA SER A 546 10.91 -27.80 -16.19
C SER A 546 11.67 -28.94 -16.87
N ASP A 547 10.97 -29.86 -17.55
CA ASP A 547 11.59 -31.01 -18.21
C ASP A 547 12.05 -30.73 -19.65
N ASP A 548 12.88 -31.64 -20.18
CA ASP A 548 13.42 -31.53 -21.54
C ASP A 548 12.34 -31.60 -22.62
N TYR A 549 11.27 -32.34 -22.38
CA TYR A 549 10.14 -32.44 -23.32
C TYR A 549 9.42 -31.09 -23.46
N ALA A 550 9.16 -30.40 -22.35
CA ALA A 550 8.56 -29.08 -22.33
C ALA A 550 9.41 -28.05 -23.09
N TRP A 551 10.74 -28.12 -22.93
CA TRP A 551 11.68 -27.32 -23.72
C TRP A 551 11.57 -27.61 -25.22
N ASP A 552 11.73 -28.88 -25.61
CA ASP A 552 11.76 -29.29 -27.02
C ASP A 552 10.44 -28.96 -27.72
N GLU A 553 9.30 -29.20 -27.06
CA GLU A 553 7.97 -28.90 -27.59
C GLU A 553 7.72 -27.39 -27.70
N GLY A 554 8.12 -26.61 -26.69
CA GLY A 554 8.02 -25.14 -26.73
C GLY A 554 8.88 -24.54 -27.84
N LYS A 555 10.11 -25.03 -27.99
CA LYS A 555 11.05 -24.60 -29.02
C LYS A 555 10.57 -25.00 -30.42
N ARG A 556 10.08 -26.23 -30.60
CA ARG A 556 9.48 -26.70 -31.86
C ARG A 556 8.36 -25.78 -32.34
N LYS A 557 7.43 -25.39 -31.46
CA LYS A 557 6.34 -24.46 -31.79
C LYS A 557 6.85 -23.11 -32.29
N LEU A 558 7.95 -22.61 -31.74
CA LEU A 558 8.55 -21.34 -32.16
C LEU A 558 9.35 -21.48 -33.45
N ASP A 559 10.02 -22.62 -33.66
CA ASP A 559 10.81 -22.89 -34.88
C ASP A 559 9.94 -23.18 -36.11
N GLU A 560 8.70 -23.62 -35.92
CA GLU A 560 7.69 -23.77 -36.98
C GLU A 560 7.15 -22.42 -37.49
N ILE A 561 7.37 -21.32 -36.76
CA ILE A 561 6.95 -19.98 -37.17
C ILE A 561 7.92 -19.46 -38.23
N SER A 562 7.35 -18.89 -39.30
CA SER A 562 8.15 -18.38 -40.41
C SER A 562 9.08 -17.23 -39.96
N PRO A 563 10.36 -17.19 -40.42
CA PRO A 563 11.35 -16.22 -39.94
C PRO A 563 10.91 -14.76 -40.02
N GLU A 564 10.13 -14.40 -41.03
CA GLU A 564 9.62 -13.02 -41.22
C GLU A 564 8.54 -12.60 -40.21
N LYS A 565 8.09 -13.52 -39.36
CA LYS A 565 7.18 -13.30 -38.22
C LYS A 565 7.88 -13.45 -36.88
N CYS A 566 9.19 -13.64 -36.89
CA CYS A 566 10.02 -13.73 -35.71
C CYS A 566 10.89 -12.46 -35.56
N ASN A 567 11.15 -12.09 -34.31
CA ASN A 567 12.19 -11.12 -33.97
C ASN A 567 13.21 -11.81 -33.06
N THR A 568 14.49 -11.55 -33.27
CA THR A 568 15.58 -12.04 -32.41
C THR A 568 16.36 -10.86 -31.88
N TYR A 569 16.66 -10.89 -30.58
CA TYR A 569 17.42 -9.86 -29.87
C TYR A 569 18.59 -10.51 -29.15
N GLU A 570 19.76 -9.91 -29.28
CA GLU A 570 20.96 -10.30 -28.55
C GLU A 570 21.33 -9.15 -27.59
N ILE A 571 21.46 -9.47 -26.30
CA ILE A 571 21.86 -8.51 -25.27
C ILE A 571 23.24 -8.94 -24.77
N PRO A 572 24.32 -8.32 -25.26
CA PRO A 572 25.67 -8.73 -24.91
C PRO A 572 26.02 -8.34 -23.47
N ALA A 573 26.86 -9.17 -22.84
CA ALA A 573 27.47 -8.93 -21.55
C ALA A 573 28.95 -9.30 -21.62
N HIS A 574 29.81 -8.39 -21.19
CA HIS A 574 31.25 -8.61 -21.21
C HIS A 574 31.74 -9.16 -19.87
N GLY A 575 32.85 -9.90 -19.86
CA GLY A 575 33.49 -10.41 -18.64
C GLY A 575 33.26 -11.91 -18.41
N GLN A 576 33.03 -12.29 -17.16
CA GLN A 576 32.83 -13.70 -16.79
C GLN A 576 31.55 -14.28 -17.41
N SER A 577 31.34 -15.59 -17.31
CA SER A 577 30.10 -16.20 -17.82
C SER A 577 28.89 -15.75 -17.00
N LEU A 578 27.78 -15.36 -17.65
CA LEU A 578 26.51 -15.12 -16.97
C LEU A 578 25.89 -16.41 -16.41
N LYS A 579 26.29 -17.58 -16.93
CA LYS A 579 25.81 -18.91 -16.48
C LYS A 579 26.34 -19.33 -15.11
N SER A 580 27.35 -18.66 -14.59
CA SER A 580 27.98 -19.04 -13.32
C SER A 580 27.08 -18.70 -12.13
N GLY A 581 26.71 -19.73 -11.35
CA GLY A 581 25.96 -19.56 -10.11
C GLY A 581 24.54 -19.03 -10.31
N ILE A 582 23.88 -19.43 -11.39
CA ILE A 582 22.47 -19.10 -11.61
C ILE A 582 21.58 -19.89 -10.64
N GLU A 583 20.63 -19.19 -10.05
CA GLU A 583 19.46 -19.72 -9.37
C GLU A 583 18.20 -19.44 -10.20
N TYR A 584 17.34 -20.45 -10.29
CA TYR A 584 16.04 -20.37 -10.97
C TYR A 584 14.93 -20.35 -9.92
N ILE A 585 14.22 -19.23 -9.82
CA ILE A 585 13.16 -19.00 -8.83
C ILE A 585 11.86 -18.70 -9.56
N CYS A 586 10.76 -19.33 -9.18
CA CYS A 586 9.45 -19.07 -9.79
C CYS A 586 8.32 -18.92 -8.75
N PHE A 587 7.34 -18.11 -9.13
CA PHE A 587 6.09 -17.84 -8.43
C PHE A 587 4.96 -17.96 -9.45
N PRO A 588 4.53 -19.19 -9.78
CA PRO A 588 3.62 -19.43 -10.90
C PRO A 588 2.20 -18.91 -10.68
N ASP A 589 1.74 -18.77 -9.43
CA ASP A 589 0.42 -18.19 -9.17
C ASP A 589 0.43 -16.68 -9.44
N PHE A 590 1.52 -15.99 -9.07
CA PHE A 590 1.74 -14.61 -9.48
C PHE A 590 1.99 -14.52 -10.99
N GLY A 591 2.72 -15.50 -11.55
CA GLY A 591 3.28 -15.50 -12.90
C GLY A 591 4.59 -14.71 -13.00
N LEU A 592 5.52 -14.94 -12.07
CA LEU A 592 6.86 -14.36 -12.07
C LEU A 592 7.92 -15.45 -12.11
N TYR A 593 8.87 -15.31 -13.03
CA TYR A 593 9.99 -16.23 -13.23
C TYR A 593 11.28 -15.43 -13.19
N LEU A 594 12.23 -15.87 -12.37
CA LEU A 594 13.46 -15.13 -12.06
C LEU A 594 14.68 -16.00 -12.35
N ILE A 595 15.59 -15.48 -13.16
CA ILE A 595 16.92 -16.06 -13.37
C ILE A 595 17.93 -15.12 -12.74
N VAL A 596 18.50 -15.52 -11.60
CA VAL A 596 19.33 -14.64 -10.78
C VAL A 596 20.71 -15.24 -10.55
N SER A 597 21.74 -14.41 -10.54
CA SER A 597 23.10 -14.76 -10.17
C SER A 597 23.77 -13.55 -9.53
N LYS A 598 25.04 -13.69 -9.11
CA LYS A 598 25.81 -12.54 -8.59
C LYS A 598 25.87 -11.38 -9.60
N ARG A 599 25.83 -11.67 -10.89
CA ARG A 599 25.99 -10.68 -11.97
C ARG A 599 24.67 -10.31 -12.64
N MET A 600 23.65 -11.14 -12.57
CA MET A 600 22.43 -10.96 -13.36
C MET A 600 21.19 -11.05 -12.49
N PHE A 601 20.23 -10.16 -12.75
CA PHE A 601 18.87 -10.29 -12.29
C PHE A 601 17.95 -10.15 -13.51
N LEU A 602 17.32 -11.24 -13.92
CA LEU A 602 16.32 -11.25 -14.97
C LEU A 602 14.98 -11.64 -14.38
N SER A 603 13.99 -10.76 -14.49
CA SER A 603 12.60 -11.06 -14.17
C SER A 603 11.78 -11.20 -15.43
N ILE A 604 10.87 -12.16 -15.46
CA ILE A 604 9.99 -12.44 -16.58
C ILE A 604 8.56 -12.52 -16.08
N ARG A 605 7.68 -11.69 -16.67
CA ARG A 605 6.27 -11.66 -16.35
C ARG A 605 5.50 -12.64 -17.25
N CYS A 606 4.89 -13.67 -16.67
CA CYS A 606 4.08 -14.62 -17.42
C CYS A 606 3.00 -15.26 -16.55
N GLY A 607 1.84 -14.62 -16.42
CA GLY A 607 0.68 -15.19 -15.74
C GLY A 607 -0.57 -14.33 -15.90
N GLY A 608 -1.61 -14.64 -15.14
CA GLY A 608 -2.88 -13.92 -15.21
C GLY A 608 -2.78 -12.50 -14.63
N VAL A 609 -3.79 -11.68 -14.94
CA VAL A 609 -3.87 -10.25 -14.55
C VAL A 609 -4.23 -10.02 -13.07
N GLY A 610 -4.32 -11.05 -12.24
CA GLY A 610 -4.67 -10.91 -10.82
C GLY A 610 -6.14 -10.56 -10.56
N GLN A 611 -6.48 -10.40 -9.27
CA GLN A 611 -7.83 -10.13 -8.74
C GLN A 611 -8.90 -11.07 -9.33
N ASN A 612 -8.58 -12.36 -9.45
CA ASN A 612 -9.44 -13.38 -10.08
C ASN A 612 -9.90 -13.00 -11.50
N GLY A 613 -9.03 -12.35 -12.28
CA GLY A 613 -9.27 -11.93 -13.65
C GLY A 613 -9.85 -10.51 -13.81
N ASN A 614 -9.95 -9.72 -12.73
CA ASN A 614 -10.37 -8.32 -12.82
C ASN A 614 -9.23 -7.39 -13.29
N GLY A 615 -7.97 -7.63 -12.89
CA GLY A 615 -6.82 -6.86 -13.37
C GLY A 615 -6.85 -5.36 -13.05
N GLY A 616 -7.23 -4.99 -11.83
CA GLY A 616 -7.32 -3.58 -11.44
C GLY A 616 -5.99 -2.85 -11.41
N HIS A 617 -4.91 -3.58 -11.13
CA HIS A 617 -3.54 -3.06 -11.02
C HIS A 617 -2.56 -3.70 -12.02
N ALA A 618 -3.07 -4.57 -12.90
CA ALA A 618 -2.29 -5.21 -13.94
C ALA A 618 -2.21 -4.36 -15.21
N HIS A 619 -1.13 -4.58 -15.95
CA HIS A 619 -0.81 -3.93 -17.22
C HIS A 619 -0.84 -4.98 -18.34
N ASN A 620 -0.72 -4.52 -19.59
CA ASN A 620 -0.50 -5.41 -20.74
C ASN A 620 0.98 -5.79 -20.86
N ASP A 621 1.50 -6.43 -19.82
CA ASP A 621 2.91 -6.75 -19.63
C ASP A 621 3.23 -8.25 -19.80
N ALA A 622 2.33 -9.02 -20.39
CA ALA A 622 2.54 -10.45 -20.62
C ALA A 622 3.82 -10.70 -21.45
N LEU A 623 4.70 -11.56 -20.92
CA LEU A 623 6.03 -11.89 -21.43
C LEU A 623 7.06 -10.75 -21.34
N SER A 624 6.77 -9.65 -20.63
CA SER A 624 7.75 -8.57 -20.39
C SER A 624 8.90 -9.04 -19.50
N ILE A 625 10.01 -8.29 -19.54
CA ILE A 625 11.16 -8.53 -18.66
C ILE A 625 11.69 -7.24 -18.05
N GLU A 626 12.28 -7.33 -16.85
CA GLU A 626 13.35 -6.43 -16.43
C GLU A 626 14.68 -7.19 -16.42
N LEU A 627 15.76 -6.50 -16.77
CA LEU A 627 17.10 -7.08 -16.82
C LEU A 627 18.11 -6.13 -16.19
N GLN A 628 18.84 -6.63 -15.19
CA GLN A 628 20.02 -5.98 -14.63
C GLN A 628 21.23 -6.89 -14.82
N ILE A 629 22.33 -6.33 -15.30
CA ILE A 629 23.62 -7.01 -15.44
C ILE A 629 24.70 -6.13 -14.80
N ASP A 630 25.51 -6.69 -13.91
CA ASP A 630 26.55 -6.01 -13.14
C ASP A 630 26.04 -4.75 -12.42
N CYS A 631 24.88 -4.87 -11.79
CA CYS A 631 24.15 -3.78 -11.11
C CYS A 631 23.70 -2.62 -12.03
N ILE A 632 23.80 -2.77 -13.35
CA ILE A 632 23.32 -1.80 -14.34
C ILE A 632 22.00 -2.28 -14.91
N ASN A 633 20.96 -1.46 -14.78
CA ASN A 633 19.67 -1.73 -15.41
C ASN A 633 19.81 -1.63 -16.94
N ARG A 634 19.57 -2.75 -17.64
CA ARG A 634 19.58 -2.84 -19.10
C ARG A 634 18.18 -2.68 -19.69
N ILE A 635 17.18 -3.28 -19.04
CA ILE A 635 15.78 -3.16 -19.39
C ILE A 635 15.00 -2.90 -18.11
N THR A 636 14.19 -1.85 -18.11
CA THR A 636 13.38 -1.44 -16.96
C THR A 636 11.93 -1.26 -17.36
N ASP A 637 11.02 -1.65 -16.49
CA ASP A 637 9.63 -1.25 -16.60
C ASP A 637 9.49 0.24 -16.22
N PRO A 638 8.68 1.04 -16.95
CA PRO A 638 8.53 2.46 -16.67
C PRO A 638 7.68 2.76 -15.43
N GLY A 639 6.95 1.80 -14.86
CA GLY A 639 6.05 2.01 -13.72
C GLY A 639 4.63 2.41 -14.15
N SER A 640 3.94 3.23 -13.35
CA SER A 640 2.53 3.60 -13.59
C SER A 640 2.21 5.10 -13.54
N TYR A 641 3.11 5.90 -12.97
CA TYR A 641 3.00 7.36 -12.82
C TYR A 641 1.74 7.86 -12.08
N LEU A 642 0.58 7.96 -12.73
CA LEU A 642 -0.65 8.54 -12.17
C LEU A 642 -1.89 7.73 -12.52
N TYR A 643 -2.95 7.87 -11.73
CA TYR A 643 -4.23 7.18 -11.96
C TYR A 643 -5.31 8.08 -12.55
N THR A 644 -6.31 8.41 -11.73
CA THR A 644 -7.50 9.16 -12.10
C THR A 644 -7.24 10.61 -12.55
N PRO A 645 -6.16 11.30 -12.13
CA PRO A 645 -5.94 12.67 -12.59
C PRO A 645 -5.74 12.77 -14.10
N LEU A 646 -5.12 11.77 -14.73
CA LEU A 646 -4.73 11.75 -16.15
C LEU A 646 -4.95 10.35 -16.76
N PRO A 647 -6.22 9.99 -17.09
CA PRO A 647 -6.61 8.67 -17.59
C PRO A 647 -5.83 8.20 -18.82
N GLU A 648 -5.55 9.10 -19.76
CA GLU A 648 -4.86 8.81 -21.01
C GLU A 648 -3.39 8.45 -20.75
N ILE A 649 -2.73 9.18 -19.85
CA ILE A 649 -1.36 8.90 -19.45
C ILE A 649 -1.30 7.59 -18.67
N ARG A 650 -2.24 7.33 -17.75
CA ARG A 650 -2.34 6.03 -17.05
C ARG A 650 -2.40 4.88 -18.05
N ASN A 651 -3.25 4.98 -19.06
CA ASN A 651 -3.40 3.92 -20.06
C ASN A 651 -2.17 3.78 -20.97
N ALA A 652 -1.39 4.85 -21.17
CA ALA A 652 -0.12 4.76 -21.87
C ALA A 652 0.89 3.88 -21.10
N TYR A 653 0.99 4.03 -19.78
CA TYR A 653 1.85 3.18 -18.95
C TYR A 653 1.34 1.72 -18.85
N ARG A 654 0.02 1.51 -18.87
CA ARG A 654 -0.59 0.15 -18.82
C ARG A 654 -0.54 -0.61 -20.17
N SER A 655 -0.23 0.07 -21.26
CA SER A 655 -0.22 -0.49 -22.62
C SER A 655 0.99 -1.41 -22.83
N VAL A 656 0.86 -2.41 -23.70
CA VAL A 656 2.00 -3.24 -24.15
C VAL A 656 3.13 -2.39 -24.76
N LYS A 657 2.82 -1.18 -25.23
CA LYS A 657 3.80 -0.23 -25.77
C LYS A 657 4.76 0.34 -24.71
N ALA A 658 4.41 0.26 -23.43
CA ALA A 658 5.27 0.68 -22.33
C ALA A 658 6.33 -0.37 -21.95
N HIS A 659 6.13 -1.64 -22.33
CA HIS A 659 6.92 -2.76 -21.83
C HIS A 659 7.79 -3.37 -22.94
N PHE A 660 8.92 -3.97 -22.55
CA PHE A 660 9.71 -4.83 -23.43
C PHE A 660 9.03 -6.21 -23.58
N ALA A 661 7.92 -6.25 -24.29
CA ALA A 661 7.09 -7.43 -24.51
C ALA A 661 6.74 -7.59 -26.00
N PRO A 662 6.49 -8.83 -26.49
CA PRO A 662 6.06 -9.05 -27.87
C PRO A 662 4.77 -8.27 -28.17
N ARG A 663 4.79 -7.38 -29.17
CA ARG A 663 3.65 -6.48 -29.44
C ARG A 663 3.32 -6.30 -30.91
N MET A 664 2.06 -5.98 -31.19
CA MET A 664 1.56 -5.57 -32.51
C MET A 664 1.29 -4.06 -32.53
N GLU A 665 1.48 -3.41 -33.68
CA GLU A 665 1.47 -1.95 -33.80
C GLU A 665 0.15 -1.29 -33.35
N ARG A 666 -0.98 -1.92 -33.68
CA ARG A 666 -2.32 -1.34 -33.52
C ARG A 666 -3.23 -2.09 -32.54
N LYS A 667 -2.68 -3.04 -31.77
CA LYS A 667 -3.48 -3.92 -30.90
C LYS A 667 -2.87 -4.05 -29.52
N GLU A 668 -3.75 -4.09 -28.52
CA GLU A 668 -3.42 -4.47 -27.15
C GLU A 668 -3.73 -5.96 -26.92
N PRO A 669 -2.92 -6.68 -26.11
CA PRO A 669 -3.21 -8.06 -25.71
C PRO A 669 -4.51 -8.20 -24.91
N ASN A 670 -4.82 -7.23 -24.05
CA ASN A 670 -6.09 -7.12 -23.35
C ASN A 670 -6.71 -5.73 -23.58
N PRO A 671 -8.05 -5.61 -23.67
CA PRO A 671 -8.72 -4.32 -23.82
C PRO A 671 -8.46 -3.38 -22.65
N ILE A 672 -8.01 -2.15 -22.94
CA ILE A 672 -7.55 -1.15 -21.95
C ILE A 672 -8.51 0.05 -21.82
N ASP A 673 -9.47 0.18 -22.74
CA ASP A 673 -10.33 1.35 -22.92
C ASP A 673 -11.62 1.33 -22.08
N HIS A 674 -11.90 0.25 -21.36
CA HIS A 674 -13.15 0.10 -20.59
C HIS A 674 -13.18 0.87 -19.26
N ASN A 675 -12.21 0.61 -18.37
CA ASN A 675 -12.15 1.16 -17.02
C ASN A 675 -10.69 1.21 -16.54
N LEU A 676 -10.30 2.32 -15.90
CA LEU A 676 -8.95 2.53 -15.38
C LEU A 676 -8.49 1.50 -14.33
N PHE A 677 -9.42 0.77 -13.71
CA PHE A 677 -9.14 -0.24 -12.69
C PHE A 677 -9.74 -1.61 -13.08
N GLN A 678 -9.72 -1.92 -14.38
CA GLN A 678 -10.00 -3.25 -14.89
C GLN A 678 -9.11 -3.57 -16.10
N LEU A 679 -8.63 -4.81 -16.17
CA LEU A 679 -7.96 -5.41 -17.32
C LEU A 679 -8.43 -6.87 -17.40
N LYS A 680 -9.18 -7.22 -18.43
CA LYS A 680 -9.68 -8.60 -18.57
C LYS A 680 -8.55 -9.52 -18.98
N ASP A 681 -8.49 -10.72 -18.40
CA ASP A 681 -7.47 -11.73 -18.75
C ASP A 681 -7.77 -12.44 -20.08
N GLN A 682 -7.68 -11.72 -21.20
CA GLN A 682 -7.82 -12.29 -22.54
C GLN A 682 -6.50 -12.86 -23.07
N ALA A 683 -5.37 -12.31 -22.64
CA ALA A 683 -4.05 -12.75 -23.02
C ALA A 683 -3.77 -14.17 -22.54
N GLN A 684 -4.25 -14.55 -21.34
CA GLN A 684 -4.08 -15.90 -20.79
C GLN A 684 -2.62 -16.38 -20.91
N ALA A 685 -1.69 -15.59 -20.36
CA ALA A 685 -0.28 -15.88 -20.45
C ALA A 685 0.06 -17.19 -19.70
N GLN A 686 0.93 -18.00 -20.30
CA GLN A 686 1.30 -19.32 -19.80
C GLN A 686 2.79 -19.57 -19.98
N CYS A 687 3.44 -20.02 -18.91
CA CYS A 687 4.79 -20.57 -18.98
C CYS A 687 4.74 -21.97 -19.58
N LEU A 688 5.48 -22.17 -20.67
CA LEU A 688 5.63 -23.47 -21.34
C LEU A 688 6.87 -24.21 -20.85
N TYR A 689 7.97 -23.48 -20.60
CA TYR A 689 9.17 -24.02 -19.99
C TYR A 689 9.85 -22.98 -19.08
N PHE A 690 10.38 -23.43 -17.94
CA PHE A 690 11.30 -22.65 -17.12
C PHE A 690 12.29 -23.58 -16.42
N GLY A 691 13.59 -23.35 -16.63
CA GLY A 691 14.64 -24.21 -16.09
C GLY A 691 16.03 -23.83 -16.59
N ASP A 692 16.97 -24.77 -16.52
CA ASP A 692 18.40 -24.57 -16.84
C ASP A 692 18.69 -24.13 -18.29
N LYS A 693 17.75 -24.36 -19.21
CA LYS A 693 17.81 -23.88 -20.60
C LYS A 693 17.27 -22.46 -20.79
N GLY A 694 16.68 -21.85 -19.75
CA GLY A 694 16.09 -20.52 -19.76
C GLY A 694 14.57 -20.54 -19.59
N PHE A 695 13.85 -19.86 -20.48
CA PHE A 695 12.40 -19.68 -20.39
C PHE A 695 11.72 -19.76 -21.76
N ILE A 696 10.54 -20.38 -21.81
CA ILE A 696 9.61 -20.30 -22.94
C ILE A 696 8.22 -19.98 -22.39
N GLY A 697 7.62 -18.89 -22.87
CA GLY A 697 6.27 -18.47 -22.50
C GLY A 697 5.41 -18.17 -23.72
N MET A 698 4.10 -18.16 -23.54
CA MET A 698 3.16 -17.79 -24.58
C MET A 698 1.96 -16.99 -24.05
N HIS A 699 1.27 -16.27 -24.93
CA HIS A 699 -0.06 -15.71 -24.66
C HIS A 699 -0.90 -15.68 -25.96
N ARG A 700 -2.21 -15.45 -25.84
CA ARG A 700 -3.19 -15.43 -26.95
C ARG A 700 -3.91 -14.09 -27.10
N GLY A 701 -3.32 -13.01 -26.62
CA GLY A 701 -3.97 -11.68 -26.56
C GLY A 701 -4.38 -11.13 -27.93
N TYR A 702 -3.78 -11.63 -29.01
CA TYR A 702 -4.09 -11.24 -30.39
C TYR A 702 -4.92 -12.31 -31.14
N GLY A 703 -5.52 -13.25 -30.43
CA GLY A 703 -6.26 -14.41 -30.97
C GLY A 703 -5.34 -15.60 -31.29
N SER A 704 -4.28 -15.38 -32.07
CA SER A 704 -3.25 -16.38 -32.34
C SER A 704 -2.18 -16.40 -31.24
N PRO A 705 -1.55 -17.56 -30.97
CA PRO A 705 -0.42 -17.65 -30.05
C PRO A 705 0.74 -16.73 -30.42
N VAL A 706 1.27 -16.05 -29.41
CA VAL A 706 2.55 -15.36 -29.42
C VAL A 706 3.46 -16.04 -28.42
N TYR A 707 4.70 -16.28 -28.81
CA TYR A 707 5.70 -17.00 -28.05
C TYR A 707 6.91 -16.10 -27.80
N ARG A 708 7.54 -16.28 -26.64
CA ARG A 708 8.85 -15.72 -26.31
C ARG A 708 9.73 -16.84 -25.75
N LEU A 709 10.92 -16.97 -26.30
CA LEU A 709 12.00 -17.81 -25.77
C LEU A 709 13.14 -16.91 -25.31
N ILE A 710 13.66 -17.17 -24.12
CA ILE A 710 14.81 -16.47 -23.54
C ILE A 710 15.85 -17.54 -23.17
N GLN A 711 17.05 -17.39 -23.71
CA GLN A 711 18.22 -18.19 -23.36
C GLN A 711 19.29 -17.31 -22.74
N VAL A 712 19.82 -17.75 -21.61
CA VAL A 712 21.04 -17.16 -21.04
C VAL A 712 22.23 -17.84 -21.69
N GLU A 713 23.13 -17.04 -22.24
CA GLU A 713 24.37 -17.46 -22.87
C GLU A 713 25.55 -17.11 -21.96
N ALA A 714 26.78 -17.50 -22.33
CA ALA A 714 27.94 -17.18 -21.49
C ALA A 714 28.22 -15.66 -21.48
N ASP A 715 28.06 -15.03 -22.63
CA ASP A 715 28.41 -13.66 -22.97
C ASP A 715 27.20 -12.78 -23.27
N GLY A 716 25.99 -13.18 -22.85
CA GLY A 716 24.79 -12.39 -23.07
C GLY A 716 23.48 -13.15 -22.88
N LEU A 717 22.40 -12.58 -23.42
CA LEU A 717 21.09 -13.20 -23.53
C LEU A 717 20.64 -13.21 -24.99
N MET A 718 20.02 -14.30 -25.42
CA MET A 718 19.31 -14.40 -26.68
C MET A 718 17.81 -14.47 -26.40
N ILE A 719 17.03 -13.60 -27.06
CA ILE A 719 15.58 -13.56 -26.97
C ILE A 719 15.00 -13.76 -28.37
N LYS A 720 14.07 -14.71 -28.52
CA LYS A 720 13.35 -14.95 -29.77
C LYS A 720 11.85 -14.85 -29.52
N ASP A 721 11.21 -13.91 -30.21
CA ASP A 721 9.77 -13.72 -30.21
C ASP A 721 9.19 -14.20 -31.54
N GLY A 722 7.99 -14.80 -31.51
CA GLY A 722 7.31 -15.25 -32.73
C GLY A 722 5.81 -15.33 -32.57
N THR A 723 5.08 -15.14 -33.67
CA THR A 723 3.62 -15.25 -33.70
C THR A 723 3.12 -16.20 -34.78
N ALA A 724 2.17 -17.06 -34.43
CA ALA A 724 1.44 -17.89 -35.38
C ALA A 724 0.34 -17.12 -36.14
N GLY A 725 0.15 -15.82 -35.82
CA GLY A 725 -0.88 -14.98 -36.42
C GLY A 725 -0.51 -14.45 -37.82
N PRO A 726 -1.47 -13.81 -38.51
CA PRO A 726 -1.23 -13.20 -39.82
C PRO A 726 -0.42 -11.89 -39.74
N GLU A 727 -0.54 -11.15 -38.63
CA GLU A 727 0.19 -9.89 -38.40
C GLU A 727 1.58 -10.14 -37.83
N LYS A 728 2.54 -9.27 -38.16
CA LYS A 728 3.92 -9.33 -37.65
C LYS A 728 4.05 -8.63 -36.30
N LEU A 729 5.01 -9.08 -35.51
CA LEU A 729 5.43 -8.42 -34.28
C LEU A 729 6.29 -7.19 -34.62
N VAL A 730 6.17 -6.14 -33.82
CA VAL A 730 7.04 -4.96 -33.88
C VAL A 730 8.43 -5.33 -33.38
N THR A 731 9.46 -4.98 -34.14
CA THR A 731 10.86 -5.10 -33.69
C THR A 731 11.13 -4.02 -32.65
N LEU A 732 11.64 -4.40 -31.49
CA LEU A 732 11.93 -3.51 -30.37
C LEU A 732 13.40 -3.11 -30.33
N ASP A 733 13.69 -1.94 -29.75
CA ASP A 733 15.03 -1.60 -29.30
C ASP A 733 15.16 -1.95 -27.81
N PRO A 734 16.00 -2.93 -27.44
CA PRO A 734 16.25 -3.26 -26.03
C PRO A 734 16.79 -2.08 -25.21
N LEU A 735 17.42 -1.08 -25.85
CA LEU A 735 17.94 0.11 -25.19
C LEU A 735 16.89 1.22 -25.01
N ASN A 736 15.75 1.14 -25.72
CA ASN A 736 14.65 2.09 -25.59
C ASN A 736 13.27 1.40 -25.65
N PRO A 737 12.93 0.57 -24.64
CA PRO A 737 11.75 -0.29 -24.70
C PRO A 737 10.41 0.44 -24.48
N THR A 738 10.42 1.58 -23.78
CA THR A 738 9.24 2.24 -23.21
C THR A 738 8.51 3.21 -24.16
N ASN A 739 8.91 3.24 -25.44
CA ASN A 739 8.33 4.13 -26.45
C ASN A 739 8.33 5.62 -26.04
N GLY A 740 9.37 6.06 -25.32
CA GLY A 740 9.54 7.44 -24.86
C GLY A 740 8.79 7.81 -23.59
N LEU A 741 8.18 6.85 -22.87
CA LEU A 741 7.65 7.09 -21.53
C LEU A 741 8.80 7.23 -20.52
N SER A 742 8.69 8.27 -19.68
CA SER A 742 9.64 8.53 -18.61
C SER A 742 9.49 7.51 -17.48
N PHE A 743 10.61 7.20 -16.82
CA PHE A 743 10.63 6.26 -15.70
C PHE A 743 9.96 6.88 -14.46
N SER A 744 8.99 6.16 -13.90
CA SER A 744 8.29 6.51 -12.67
C SER A 744 8.71 5.52 -11.59
N SER A 745 9.44 5.97 -10.56
CA SER A 745 9.82 5.11 -9.42
C SER A 745 8.74 4.98 -8.34
N GLY A 746 7.68 5.78 -8.43
CA GLY A 746 6.53 5.73 -7.55
C GLY A 746 5.44 6.69 -8.02
N TYR A 747 4.28 6.67 -7.35
CA TYR A 747 3.13 7.46 -7.75
C TYR A 747 3.45 8.97 -7.80
N GLY A 748 3.18 9.60 -8.94
CA GLY A 748 3.38 11.02 -9.21
C GLY A 748 4.83 11.47 -9.37
N VAL A 749 5.78 10.54 -9.42
CA VAL A 749 7.22 10.79 -9.60
C VAL A 749 7.63 10.48 -11.04
N LEU A 750 8.38 11.37 -11.68
CA LEU A 750 9.00 11.14 -12.99
C LEU A 750 10.48 11.49 -12.96
N LEU A 751 11.33 10.55 -13.36
CA LEU A 751 12.77 10.75 -13.53
C LEU A 751 13.08 11.04 -15.00
N LYS A 752 14.10 11.87 -15.24
CA LYS A 752 14.59 12.24 -16.58
C LYS A 752 15.48 11.19 -17.21
#